data_AF-A0A0R1MRX2-F1
#
_entry.id   AF-A0A0R1MRX2-F1
#
_cell.length_a   1.000
_cell.length_b   1.000
_cell.length_c   1.000
_cell.angle_alpha   90.00
_cell.angle_beta   90.00
_cell.angle_gamma   90.00
#
_symmetry.space_group_name_H-M   'P 1'
#
loop_
_entity.id
_entity.type
_entity.pdbx_description
1 polymer ?
#
loop_
_entity_poly.entity_id
_entity_poly.type
_entity_poly.pdbx_seq_one_letter_code
_entity_poly.pdbx_strand_id
1 'polypeptide(L)'
;MYSSIGTQAQSVHTQPIRNVSTTIQVIDTDGSIIDTIAGKTTGGSLSVTADSLTRRTGTLTMVVDPDYIPKDGGVVWFGKQFKLYQGIQDLTTSGHPVVNFLLGTFLVDEETLAISASDSSISIKLSDKMTQYDEKTLENELIIPKGTLISVAIRKVMELVGETTFGYIYESSSDEILTYDYTKEVGSNVTDIIKDLRDMYMDYQCGYNIKGEFEFRKLEIQKSVDTIEPKWIFDSTNQDRADLTLSFSETYNLKNVRNRVVVYGATNTSTGLTPQGVVRITDSKNPFNVDAIGTKTTIIVDTKLSNDIQCVAEAKYNVWKTAHFQESCTISCIPMYIFEPNDLVEIVNPETGNKYRYMIDSFSLDLAIGGDMSITTHKMYYVGLEYGDEEIPIVNAIKKGINQLGWLSLGEQRIKDCYGISGAGENTIVVRFTSISKGGEQAAVTGYTTTKTQTMEFDLMDYQNLNLSSEDGDAGRSKGDYLDRILAHEMFHAVSNDYYGVSNTLDMPVWFKEGFAELIHGGKDRYQSITGFKTDAEKKTYFINKAKALLNNTWESTSEDYVAAYLIASALYYLCGSINAFKQMFTRIKNENNLNLNFLTKLLPLKSTNDEMIEEIIDEMNNMSLWNALNDSNDTDTGSIGGSHFMNIYNKGLDASSVFDDASASTVSSGFKVIYD
;
A
#
# COMPACT_ATOMS: atom_id res chain seq x y z
N MET A 1 2.74 4.93 15.57
CA MET A 1 4.05 4.97 14.90
C MET A 1 5.10 5.43 15.89
N TYR A 2 6.06 4.56 16.22
CA TYR A 2 7.19 4.89 17.07
C TYR A 2 8.22 5.71 16.29
N SER A 3 8.93 6.61 16.97
CA SER A 3 9.93 7.51 16.40
C SER A 3 10.97 6.79 15.53
N SER A 4 11.57 7.51 14.58
CA SER A 4 12.73 7.03 13.83
C SER A 4 13.79 6.46 14.75
N ILE A 5 14.36 5.31 14.36
CA ILE A 5 15.46 4.69 15.10
C ILE A 5 16.66 5.64 15.02
N GLY A 6 17.25 5.99 16.16
CA GLY A 6 18.45 6.82 16.16
C GLY A 6 19.58 6.14 15.38
N THR A 7 20.38 6.90 14.64
CA THR A 7 21.45 6.34 13.77
C THR A 7 22.40 5.40 14.52
N GLN A 8 22.72 5.71 15.77
CA GLN A 8 23.54 4.85 16.63
C GLN A 8 22.85 3.52 16.97
N ALA A 9 21.54 3.54 17.24
CA ALA A 9 20.77 2.33 17.53
C ALA A 9 20.71 1.41 16.31
N GLN A 10 20.62 1.96 15.10
CA GLN A 10 20.71 1.19 13.86
C GLN A 10 22.11 0.62 13.63
N SER A 11 23.15 1.45 13.79
CA SER A 11 24.53 1.06 13.49
C SER A 11 25.04 -0.07 14.38
N VAL A 12 24.63 -0.13 15.66
CA VAL A 12 25.10 -1.20 16.55
C VAL A 12 24.59 -2.59 16.15
N HIS A 13 23.44 -2.68 15.47
CA HIS A 13 22.92 -3.95 14.96
C HIS A 13 23.69 -4.41 13.71
N THR A 14 24.13 -3.52 12.83
CA THR A 14 24.85 -3.94 11.61
C THR A 14 26.33 -4.22 11.82
N GLN A 15 26.82 -4.21 13.08
CA GLN A 15 28.22 -4.52 13.39
C GLN A 15 28.52 -6.01 13.14
N PRO A 16 29.68 -6.35 12.55
CA PRO A 16 30.06 -7.75 12.32
C PRO A 16 30.23 -8.58 13.61
N ILE A 17 30.55 -7.93 14.71
CA ILE A 17 30.71 -8.54 16.04
C ILE A 17 29.79 -7.78 16.99
N ARG A 18 28.95 -8.51 17.74
CA ARG A 18 28.08 -7.92 18.76
C ARG A 18 28.44 -8.48 20.13
N ASN A 19 28.91 -7.60 21.01
CA ASN A 19 29.02 -7.91 22.42
C ASN A 19 27.68 -7.59 23.08
N VAL A 20 26.97 -8.63 23.50
CA VAL A 20 25.59 -8.55 24.00
C VAL A 20 25.57 -8.76 25.51
N SER A 21 24.75 -7.99 26.21
CA SER A 21 24.56 -8.11 27.66
C SER A 21 23.11 -7.94 28.05
N THR A 22 22.60 -8.80 28.93
CA THR A 22 21.23 -8.70 29.45
C THR A 22 21.25 -8.02 30.81
N THR A 23 20.40 -7.01 30.98
CA THR A 23 20.25 -6.26 32.24
C THR A 23 18.78 -6.25 32.65
N ILE A 24 18.50 -6.53 33.92
CA ILE A 24 17.15 -6.49 34.47
C ILE A 24 17.13 -5.43 35.56
N GLN A 25 16.26 -4.43 35.41
CA GLN A 25 15.96 -3.52 36.51
C GLN A 25 14.70 -4.00 37.21
N VAL A 26 14.81 -4.21 38.52
CA VAL A 26 13.67 -4.60 39.35
C VAL A 26 13.11 -3.34 39.99
N ILE A 27 11.83 -3.10 39.72
CA ILE A 27 11.11 -1.90 40.09
C ILE A 27 10.09 -2.25 41.17
N ASP A 28 10.05 -1.45 42.23
CA ASP A 28 9.03 -1.57 43.26
C ASP A 28 7.71 -0.91 42.84
N THR A 29 6.67 -1.15 43.65
CA THR A 29 5.35 -0.54 43.54
C THR A 29 5.36 0.99 43.55
N ASP A 30 6.33 1.62 44.19
CA ASP A 30 6.50 3.08 44.21
C ASP A 30 7.29 3.64 43.01
N GLY A 31 7.74 2.77 42.09
CA GLY A 31 8.53 3.10 40.92
C GLY A 31 10.04 3.20 41.15
N SER A 32 10.53 2.98 42.37
CA SER A 32 11.96 2.96 42.67
C SER A 32 12.64 1.70 42.13
N ILE A 33 13.90 1.83 41.72
CA ILE A 33 14.74 0.69 41.33
C ILE A 33 15.29 0.06 42.61
N ILE A 34 14.90 -1.17 42.91
CA ILE A 34 15.37 -1.91 44.09
C ILE A 34 16.64 -2.71 43.80
N ASP A 35 16.81 -3.17 42.57
CA ASP A 35 18.00 -3.88 42.14
C ASP A 35 18.23 -3.75 40.63
N THR A 36 19.48 -3.96 40.20
CA THR A 36 19.87 -4.06 38.79
C THR A 36 20.73 -5.30 38.60
N ILE A 37 20.10 -6.34 38.04
CA ILE A 37 20.72 -7.64 37.80
C ILE A 37 21.43 -7.59 36.45
N ALA A 38 22.75 -7.81 36.45
CA ALA A 38 23.57 -7.88 35.24
C ALA A 38 24.57 -9.04 35.33
N GLY A 39 24.85 -9.68 34.19
CA GLY A 39 25.84 -10.77 34.09
C GLY A 39 25.43 -12.10 34.75
N LYS A 40 24.15 -12.27 35.07
CA LYS A 40 23.60 -13.49 35.70
C LYS A 40 22.73 -14.32 34.76
N THR A 41 22.18 -13.70 33.72
CA THR A 41 21.37 -14.36 32.69
C THR A 41 22.26 -15.20 31.77
N THR A 42 21.85 -16.44 31.53
CA THR A 42 22.53 -17.39 30.63
C THR A 42 21.73 -17.66 29.35
N GLY A 43 20.44 -17.31 29.33
CA GLY A 43 19.59 -17.41 28.15
C GLY A 43 18.15 -17.05 28.48
N GLY A 44 17.25 -17.40 27.57
CA GLY A 44 15.83 -17.10 27.72
C GLY A 44 15.16 -16.90 26.37
N SER A 45 13.88 -16.56 26.40
CA SER A 45 13.12 -16.25 25.21
C SER A 45 12.15 -15.12 25.47
N LEU A 46 11.80 -14.39 24.43
CA LEU A 46 10.73 -13.40 24.43
C LEU A 46 9.86 -13.65 23.20
N SER A 47 8.54 -13.61 23.38
CA SER A 47 7.56 -13.68 22.29
C SER A 47 6.62 -12.49 22.40
N VAL A 48 6.39 -11.83 21.26
CA VAL A 48 5.56 -10.62 21.18
C VAL A 48 4.56 -10.75 20.03
N THR A 49 3.28 -10.46 20.28
CA THR A 49 2.19 -10.53 19.28
C THR A 49 1.18 -9.39 19.44
N ALA A 50 0.61 -8.91 18.32
CA ALA A 50 -0.50 -7.95 18.34
C ALA A 50 -1.88 -8.57 18.64
N ASP A 51 -2.03 -9.89 18.47
CA ASP A 51 -3.33 -10.57 18.47
C ASP A 51 -3.85 -10.95 19.86
N SER A 52 -3.03 -10.76 20.89
CA SER A 52 -3.35 -11.06 22.29
C SER A 52 -3.49 -9.78 23.12
N LEU A 53 -4.29 -9.85 24.19
CA LEU A 53 -4.30 -8.78 25.21
C LEU A 53 -2.99 -8.76 26.00
N THR A 54 -2.50 -9.94 26.39
CA THR A 54 -1.15 -10.17 26.93
C THR A 54 -0.23 -10.33 25.74
N ARG A 55 0.41 -9.22 25.33
CA ARG A 55 1.15 -9.09 24.09
C ARG A 55 2.57 -9.63 24.19
N ARG A 56 3.20 -9.52 25.36
CA ARG A 56 4.58 -9.97 25.58
C ARG A 56 4.63 -11.04 26.67
N THR A 57 5.28 -12.15 26.34
CA THR A 57 5.56 -13.24 27.27
C THR A 57 6.98 -13.73 27.06
N GLY A 58 7.65 -14.24 28.08
CA GLY A 58 9.00 -14.74 27.94
C GLY A 58 9.46 -15.63 29.08
N THR A 59 10.70 -16.08 28.96
CA THR A 59 11.40 -16.85 29.96
C THR A 59 12.81 -16.28 30.13
N LEU A 60 13.29 -16.16 31.35
CA LEU A 60 14.69 -15.84 31.64
C LEU A 60 15.34 -17.01 32.37
N THR A 61 16.51 -17.44 31.90
CA THR A 61 17.32 -18.45 32.58
C THR A 61 18.55 -17.76 33.16
N MET A 62 18.80 -17.98 34.44
CA MET A 62 19.90 -17.36 35.20
C MET A 62 20.69 -18.41 35.95
N VAL A 63 21.96 -18.09 36.24
CA VAL A 63 22.74 -18.85 37.24
C VAL A 63 22.08 -18.74 38.61
N VAL A 64 22.18 -19.80 39.41
CA VAL A 64 21.61 -19.80 40.76
C VAL A 64 22.31 -18.77 41.63
N ASP A 65 21.53 -17.83 42.13
CA ASP A 65 21.92 -16.85 43.14
C ASP A 65 20.85 -16.82 44.24
N PRO A 66 21.18 -17.11 45.51
CA PRO A 66 20.21 -17.14 46.60
C PRO A 66 19.42 -15.84 46.79
N ASP A 67 19.93 -14.70 46.32
CA ASP A 67 19.23 -13.42 46.42
C ASP A 67 18.04 -13.29 45.46
N TYR A 68 18.00 -14.09 44.41
CA TYR A 68 16.94 -14.12 43.41
C TYR A 68 15.97 -15.30 43.58
N ILE A 69 16.08 -16.07 44.66
CA ILE A 69 15.09 -17.09 45.03
C ILE A 69 13.91 -16.39 45.73
N PRO A 70 12.63 -16.80 45.52
CA PRO A 70 11.49 -16.11 46.08
C PRO A 70 11.54 -16.14 47.59
N LYS A 71 11.54 -14.96 48.19
CA LYS A 71 11.47 -14.73 49.63
C LYS A 71 10.62 -13.50 49.89
N ASP A 72 9.97 -13.47 51.05
CA ASP A 72 9.16 -12.31 51.43
C ASP A 72 9.98 -11.01 51.37
N GLY A 73 9.46 -10.04 50.62
CA GLY A 73 10.14 -8.76 50.34
C GLY A 73 11.40 -8.86 49.47
N GLY A 74 11.68 -10.03 48.88
CA GLY A 74 12.82 -10.27 48.00
C GLY A 74 12.69 -9.61 46.61
N VAL A 75 13.75 -9.75 45.83
CA VAL A 75 13.86 -9.18 44.47
C VAL A 75 12.85 -9.85 43.52
N VAL A 76 12.75 -11.18 43.58
CA VAL A 76 11.72 -11.94 42.88
C VAL A 76 10.56 -12.20 43.85
N TRP A 77 9.63 -11.26 43.91
CA TRP A 77 8.45 -11.35 44.78
C TRP A 77 7.25 -10.60 44.18
N PHE A 78 6.06 -10.84 44.74
CA PHE A 78 4.84 -10.20 44.28
C PHE A 78 4.92 -8.66 44.33
N GLY A 79 4.30 -8.01 43.34
CA GLY A 79 4.23 -6.55 43.26
C GLY A 79 5.47 -5.87 42.67
N LYS A 80 6.50 -6.61 42.26
CA LYS A 80 7.66 -6.07 41.56
C LYS A 80 7.48 -6.14 40.04
N GLN A 81 8.07 -5.19 39.31
CA GLN A 81 8.12 -5.19 37.86
C GLN A 81 9.56 -5.35 37.36
N PHE A 82 9.72 -6.10 36.28
CA PHE A 82 11.01 -6.40 35.67
C PHE A 82 11.12 -5.64 34.36
N LYS A 83 11.98 -4.62 34.30
CA LYS A 83 12.37 -4.00 33.03
C LYS A 83 13.55 -4.74 32.45
N LEU A 84 13.31 -5.47 31.37
CA LEU A 84 14.31 -6.28 30.70
C LEU A 84 14.97 -5.48 29.59
N TYR A 85 16.30 -5.39 29.63
CA TYR A 85 17.11 -4.70 28.63
C TYR A 85 18.08 -5.65 27.96
N GLN A 86 18.28 -5.45 26.66
CA GLN A 86 19.38 -6.03 25.91
C GLN A 86 20.32 -4.91 25.46
N GLY A 87 21.57 -4.98 25.90
CA GLY A 87 22.62 -4.05 25.55
C GLY A 87 23.48 -4.59 24.41
N ILE A 88 23.76 -3.76 23.40
CA ILE A 88 24.80 -4.01 22.39
C ILE A 88 25.92 -2.99 22.59
N GLN A 89 27.15 -3.47 22.71
CA GLN A 89 28.32 -2.59 22.76
C GLN A 89 28.57 -1.93 21.40
N ASP A 90 28.72 -0.61 21.37
CA ASP A 90 29.14 0.15 20.19
C ASP A 90 30.66 0.05 20.04
N LEU A 91 31.11 -0.82 19.13
CA LEU A 91 32.54 -1.05 18.88
C LEU A 91 33.17 0.06 18.01
N THR A 92 32.36 0.94 17.43
CA THR A 92 32.82 2.02 16.55
C THR A 92 33.22 3.28 17.32
N THR A 93 32.68 3.46 18.53
CA THR A 93 32.93 4.62 19.39
C THR A 93 34.01 4.33 20.45
N SER A 94 34.91 5.28 20.69
CA SER A 94 35.93 5.19 21.74
C SER A 94 35.29 5.03 23.13
N GLY A 95 35.81 4.10 23.93
CA GLY A 95 35.23 3.73 25.23
C GLY A 95 34.12 2.68 25.16
N HIS A 96 33.74 2.27 23.95
CA HIS A 96 32.82 1.16 23.68
C HIS A 96 31.55 1.18 24.54
N PRO A 97 30.74 2.26 24.49
CA PRO A 97 29.54 2.39 25.30
C PRO A 97 28.51 1.31 24.93
N VAL A 98 27.68 0.94 25.92
CA VAL A 98 26.57 0.00 25.69
C VAL A 98 25.31 0.77 25.32
N VAL A 99 24.73 0.46 24.16
CA VAL A 99 23.42 0.93 23.75
C VAL A 99 22.38 -0.06 24.27
N ASN A 100 21.54 0.39 25.20
CA ASN A 100 20.52 -0.45 25.84
C ASN A 100 19.16 -0.32 25.16
N PHE A 101 18.57 -1.47 24.82
CA PHE A 101 17.24 -1.58 24.25
C PHE A 101 16.33 -2.20 25.31
N LEU A 102 15.29 -1.46 25.72
CA LEU A 102 14.24 -2.04 26.54
C LEU A 102 13.49 -3.06 25.68
N LEU A 103 13.34 -4.28 26.16
CA LEU A 103 12.58 -5.35 25.49
C LEU A 103 11.14 -5.46 26.03
N GLY A 104 10.92 -4.96 27.24
CA GLY A 104 9.60 -4.91 27.86
C GLY A 104 9.67 -4.65 29.37
N THR A 105 8.50 -4.31 29.93
CA THR A 105 8.24 -4.29 31.36
C THR A 105 7.32 -5.45 31.70
N PHE A 106 7.75 -6.33 32.60
CA PHE A 106 7.09 -7.61 32.88
C PHE A 106 6.71 -7.73 34.35
N LEU A 107 5.71 -8.58 34.61
CA LEU A 107 5.49 -9.22 35.89
C LEU A 107 6.13 -10.62 35.85
N VAL A 108 6.53 -11.11 37.03
CA VAL A 108 7.00 -12.48 37.20
C VAL A 108 5.80 -13.37 37.51
N ASP A 109 5.54 -14.34 36.63
CA ASP A 109 4.42 -15.27 36.78
C ASP A 109 4.81 -16.47 37.65
N GLU A 110 5.94 -17.10 37.31
CA GLU A 110 6.41 -18.35 37.90
C GLU A 110 7.94 -18.33 37.98
N GLU A 111 8.50 -18.96 39.01
CA GLU A 111 9.93 -19.24 39.11
C GLU A 111 10.16 -20.73 39.36
N THR A 112 11.16 -21.29 38.69
CA THR A 112 11.62 -22.66 38.90
C THR A 112 13.12 -22.66 39.23
N LEU A 113 13.49 -23.22 40.39
CA LEU A 113 14.86 -23.58 40.73
C LEU A 113 15.13 -25.05 40.33
N ALA A 114 16.08 -25.28 39.44
CA ALA A 114 16.48 -26.61 38.99
C ALA A 114 17.96 -26.86 39.28
N ILE A 115 18.26 -27.95 40.00
CA ILE A 115 19.64 -28.38 40.32
C ILE A 115 19.79 -29.84 39.94
N SER A 116 20.84 -30.14 39.17
CA SER A 116 21.23 -31.47 38.74
C SER A 116 22.72 -31.72 38.99
N ALA A 117 23.22 -32.92 38.68
CA ALA A 117 24.63 -33.25 38.84
C ALA A 117 25.57 -32.42 37.94
N SER A 118 25.04 -31.84 36.86
CA SER A 118 25.84 -31.12 35.84
C SER A 118 25.42 -29.67 35.63
N ASP A 119 24.28 -29.24 36.17
CA ASP A 119 23.73 -27.91 35.91
C ASP A 119 22.91 -27.38 37.10
N SER A 120 22.82 -26.06 37.23
CA SER A 120 22.03 -25.37 38.25
C SER A 120 21.55 -24.03 37.70
N SER A 121 20.22 -23.85 37.64
CA SER A 121 19.61 -22.64 37.09
C SER A 121 18.34 -22.20 37.83
N ILE A 122 18.09 -20.89 37.76
CA ILE A 122 16.79 -20.28 38.07
C ILE A 122 16.14 -19.93 36.73
N SER A 123 14.89 -20.36 36.52
CA SER A 123 14.08 -20.00 35.36
C SER A 123 12.88 -19.17 35.80
N ILE A 124 12.71 -18.00 35.20
CA ILE A 124 11.63 -17.06 35.51
C ILE A 124 10.74 -16.92 34.28
N LYS A 125 9.44 -17.17 34.45
CA LYS A 125 8.41 -16.90 33.44
C LYS A 125 7.89 -15.48 33.59
N LEU A 126 7.80 -14.78 32.47
CA LEU A 126 7.44 -13.37 32.39
C LEU A 126 6.22 -13.18 31.51
N SER A 127 5.33 -12.28 31.93
CA SER A 127 4.23 -11.76 31.11
C SER A 127 4.10 -10.26 31.31
N ASP A 128 3.58 -9.55 30.32
CA ASP A 128 3.26 -8.14 30.50
C ASP A 128 2.15 -7.93 31.54
N LYS A 129 1.93 -6.67 31.91
CA LYS A 129 1.04 -6.28 33.00
C LYS A 129 -0.42 -6.70 32.79
N MET A 130 -0.84 -7.11 31.59
CA MET A 130 -2.21 -7.60 31.36
C MET A 130 -2.54 -8.84 32.20
N THR A 131 -1.55 -9.71 32.46
CA THR A 131 -1.68 -10.95 33.26
C THR A 131 -2.31 -10.71 34.64
N GLN A 132 -2.13 -9.51 35.21
CA GLN A 132 -2.68 -9.13 36.52
C GLN A 132 -4.22 -9.16 36.55
N TYR A 133 -4.87 -9.19 35.39
CA TYR A 133 -6.32 -9.17 35.25
C TYR A 133 -6.93 -10.51 34.83
N ASP A 134 -6.12 -11.54 34.55
CA ASP A 134 -6.60 -12.81 34.00
C ASP A 134 -7.62 -13.51 34.92
N GLU A 135 -7.43 -13.41 36.23
CA GLU A 135 -8.36 -13.96 37.25
C GLU A 135 -9.16 -12.86 37.98
N LYS A 136 -9.04 -11.59 37.56
CA LYS A 136 -9.70 -10.47 38.25
C LYS A 136 -11.16 -10.37 37.84
N THR A 137 -12.03 -10.32 38.83
CA THR A 137 -13.49 -10.17 38.65
C THR A 137 -13.99 -8.87 39.27
N LEU A 138 -15.14 -8.40 38.80
CA LEU A 138 -15.80 -7.21 39.36
C LEU A 138 -16.34 -7.49 40.77
N GLU A 139 -16.02 -6.62 41.72
CA GLU A 139 -16.60 -6.65 43.08
C GLU A 139 -17.97 -5.97 43.17
N ASN A 140 -18.27 -5.06 42.23
CA ASN A 140 -19.51 -4.30 42.15
C ASN A 140 -20.04 -4.32 40.72
N GLU A 141 -21.34 -4.13 40.57
CA GLU A 141 -21.94 -3.94 39.24
C GLU A 141 -21.28 -2.73 38.54
N LEU A 142 -20.88 -2.94 37.28
CA LEU A 142 -20.38 -1.88 36.41
C LEU A 142 -21.51 -1.42 35.50
N ILE A 143 -21.79 -0.11 35.50
CA ILE A 143 -22.71 0.53 34.56
C ILE A 143 -21.96 1.67 33.86
N ILE A 144 -21.86 1.60 32.54
CA ILE A 144 -21.36 2.70 31.71
C ILE A 144 -22.53 3.19 30.83
N PRO A 145 -22.97 4.46 30.98
CA PRO A 145 -24.13 4.96 30.26
C PRO A 145 -23.94 4.96 28.75
N LYS A 146 -25.05 4.72 28.04
CA LYS A 146 -25.18 4.96 26.60
C LYS A 146 -24.67 6.35 26.23
N GLY A 147 -23.99 6.47 25.09
CA GLY A 147 -23.41 7.71 24.59
C GLY A 147 -22.00 8.00 25.09
N THR A 148 -21.44 7.18 25.98
CA THR A 148 -20.04 7.31 26.38
C THR A 148 -19.13 6.88 25.21
N LEU A 149 -18.15 7.71 24.85
CA LEU A 149 -17.13 7.37 23.85
C LEU A 149 -16.37 6.10 24.25
N ILE A 150 -16.05 5.24 23.27
CA ILE A 150 -15.41 3.95 23.57
C ILE A 150 -14.02 4.11 24.20
N SER A 151 -13.24 5.10 23.76
CA SER A 151 -11.95 5.48 24.38
C SER A 151 -12.09 5.91 25.85
N VAL A 152 -13.19 6.57 26.20
CA VAL A 152 -13.49 6.98 27.59
C VAL A 152 -13.95 5.79 28.40
N ALA A 153 -14.78 4.90 27.82
CA ALA A 153 -15.27 3.70 28.49
C ALA A 153 -14.12 2.76 28.87
N ILE A 154 -13.21 2.46 27.93
CA ILE A 154 -12.07 1.57 28.20
C ILE A 154 -11.15 2.17 29.26
N ARG A 155 -10.88 3.48 29.18
CA ARG A 155 -10.05 4.17 30.18
C ARG A 155 -10.67 4.08 31.58
N LYS A 156 -11.98 4.34 31.71
CA LYS A 156 -12.69 4.23 33.00
C LYS A 156 -12.62 2.82 33.59
N VAL A 157 -12.76 1.79 32.76
CA VAL A 157 -12.61 0.40 33.22
C VAL A 157 -11.21 0.14 33.74
N MET A 158 -10.18 0.58 33.01
CA MET A 158 -8.79 0.42 33.45
C MET A 158 -8.50 1.16 34.77
N GLU A 159 -8.98 2.40 34.91
CA GLU A 159 -8.87 3.18 36.16
C GLU A 159 -9.62 2.50 37.32
N LEU A 160 -10.81 1.94 37.07
CA LEU A 160 -11.59 1.20 38.06
C LEU A 160 -10.85 -0.03 38.58
N VAL A 161 -10.13 -0.75 37.71
CA VAL A 161 -9.37 -1.95 38.11
C VAL A 161 -7.97 -1.63 38.66
N GLY A 162 -7.66 -0.36 38.86
CA GLY A 162 -6.45 0.14 39.52
C GLY A 162 -5.30 0.48 38.58
N GLU A 163 -5.52 0.58 37.27
CA GLU A 163 -4.50 1.09 36.35
C GLU A 163 -4.35 2.61 36.48
N THR A 164 -3.10 3.06 36.54
CA THR A 164 -2.74 4.47 36.68
C THR A 164 -1.78 4.95 35.60
N THR A 165 -1.23 4.04 34.81
CA THR A 165 -0.16 4.30 33.86
C THR A 165 -0.68 4.03 32.44
N PHE A 166 -0.90 5.11 31.71
CA PHE A 166 -1.46 5.10 30.36
C PHE A 166 -0.44 5.62 29.35
N GLY A 167 -0.27 4.90 28.25
CA GLY A 167 0.47 5.36 27.09
C GLY A 167 -0.45 6.12 26.14
N TYR A 168 -0.38 5.82 24.85
CA TYR A 168 -1.29 6.41 23.87
C TYR A 168 -2.72 5.84 23.99
N ILE A 169 -3.70 6.72 24.19
CA ILE A 169 -5.13 6.42 24.14
C ILE A 169 -5.72 7.20 22.97
N TYR A 170 -6.17 6.49 21.94
CA TYR A 170 -6.82 7.07 20.78
C TYR A 170 -8.10 7.81 21.18
N GLU A 171 -8.31 9.00 20.63
CA GLU A 171 -9.53 9.77 20.82
C GLU A 171 -10.59 9.32 19.81
N SER A 172 -11.56 8.54 20.26
CA SER A 172 -12.68 8.08 19.44
C SER A 172 -13.50 9.24 18.89
N SER A 173 -13.98 9.09 17.66
CA SER A 173 -14.89 10.05 17.00
C SER A 173 -16.23 10.15 17.74
N SER A 174 -16.98 11.23 17.50
CA SER A 174 -18.26 11.50 18.17
C SER A 174 -19.31 10.39 18.00
N ASP A 175 -19.17 9.56 16.96
CA ASP A 175 -20.10 8.48 16.64
C ASP A 175 -19.65 7.11 17.17
N GLU A 176 -18.44 7.00 17.69
CA GLU A 176 -17.87 5.78 18.29
C GLU A 176 -18.18 5.69 19.79
N ILE A 177 -19.47 5.58 20.07
CA ILE A 177 -20.05 5.58 21.41
C ILE A 177 -20.64 4.22 21.79
N LEU A 178 -20.84 3.99 23.09
CA LEU A 178 -21.73 2.93 23.59
C LEU A 178 -23.16 3.19 23.12
N THR A 179 -23.76 2.21 22.44
CA THR A 179 -25.11 2.36 21.85
C THR A 179 -26.25 1.98 22.79
N TYR A 180 -25.92 1.40 23.94
CA TYR A 180 -26.79 1.00 25.04
C TYR A 180 -26.06 1.22 26.38
N ASP A 181 -26.80 1.16 27.49
CA ASP A 181 -26.20 1.16 28.82
C ASP A 181 -25.44 -0.16 29.01
N TYR A 182 -24.12 -0.07 29.10
CA TYR A 182 -23.25 -1.23 29.21
C TYR A 182 -23.18 -1.66 30.67
N THR A 183 -23.89 -2.74 30.99
CA THR A 183 -24.00 -3.29 32.36
C THR A 183 -23.28 -4.63 32.47
N LYS A 184 -22.50 -4.80 33.55
CA LYS A 184 -21.84 -6.06 33.90
C LYS A 184 -22.03 -6.38 35.38
N GLU A 185 -22.46 -7.60 35.65
CA GLU A 185 -22.77 -8.09 37.00
C GLU A 185 -21.50 -8.35 37.81
N VAL A 186 -21.66 -8.40 39.14
CA VAL A 186 -20.61 -8.83 40.09
C VAL A 186 -20.08 -10.21 39.67
N GLY A 187 -18.77 -10.40 39.73
CA GLY A 187 -18.10 -11.64 39.33
C GLY A 187 -17.75 -11.73 37.84
N SER A 188 -18.14 -10.75 37.00
CA SER A 188 -17.71 -10.70 35.60
C SER A 188 -16.19 -10.53 35.49
N ASN A 189 -15.54 -11.27 34.58
CA ASN A 189 -14.09 -11.16 34.35
C ASN A 189 -13.74 -9.80 33.73
N VAL A 190 -12.68 -9.17 34.23
CA VAL A 190 -12.18 -7.89 33.72
C VAL A 190 -11.68 -8.00 32.28
N THR A 191 -10.97 -9.09 31.95
CA THR A 191 -10.44 -9.32 30.60
C THR A 191 -11.55 -9.48 29.55
N ASP A 192 -12.68 -10.07 29.91
CA ASP A 192 -13.85 -10.16 29.03
C ASP A 192 -14.49 -8.79 28.80
N ILE A 193 -14.52 -7.93 29.83
CA ILE A 193 -15.01 -6.55 29.69
C ILE A 193 -14.11 -5.72 28.76
N ILE A 194 -12.79 -5.88 28.89
CA ILE A 194 -11.80 -5.22 28.02
C ILE A 194 -12.02 -5.67 26.57
N LYS A 195 -12.21 -6.97 26.32
CA LYS A 195 -12.50 -7.51 24.98
C LYS A 195 -13.81 -6.99 24.44
N ASP A 196 -14.89 -7.03 25.21
CA ASP A 196 -16.21 -6.57 24.80
C ASP A 196 -16.19 -5.09 24.37
N LEU A 197 -15.50 -4.23 25.12
CA LEU A 197 -15.36 -2.81 24.76
C LEU A 197 -14.48 -2.61 23.53
N ARG A 198 -13.34 -3.32 23.43
CA ARG A 198 -12.48 -3.28 22.23
C ARG A 198 -13.25 -3.73 20.98
N ASP A 199 -13.92 -4.87 21.07
CA ASP A 199 -14.57 -5.55 19.93
C ASP A 199 -15.88 -4.87 19.50
N MET A 200 -16.42 -3.95 20.30
CA MET A 200 -17.56 -3.11 19.89
C MET A 200 -17.24 -2.33 18.60
N TYR A 201 -15.99 -1.97 18.41
CA TYR A 201 -15.45 -1.39 17.19
C TYR A 201 -14.18 -2.18 16.82
N MET A 202 -14.35 -3.22 16.00
CA MET A 202 -13.32 -4.24 15.71
C MET A 202 -12.01 -3.70 15.11
N ASP A 203 -11.98 -2.43 14.67
CA ASP A 203 -10.78 -1.74 14.23
C ASP A 203 -9.97 -1.14 15.40
N TYR A 204 -10.26 -1.48 16.66
CA TYR A 204 -9.43 -1.12 17.81
C TYR A 204 -8.59 -2.29 18.36
N GLN A 205 -7.43 -1.95 18.90
CA GLN A 205 -6.54 -2.83 19.64
C GLN A 205 -6.15 -2.21 20.98
N CYS A 206 -5.94 -3.05 21.99
CA CYS A 206 -5.46 -2.62 23.30
C CYS A 206 -4.46 -3.60 23.89
N GLY A 207 -3.70 -3.14 24.88
CA GLY A 207 -2.67 -3.91 25.57
C GLY A 207 -1.59 -3.00 26.15
N TYR A 208 -0.55 -3.59 26.74
CA TYR A 208 0.57 -2.83 27.29
C TYR A 208 1.68 -2.60 26.27
N ASN A 209 2.25 -1.40 26.26
CA ASN A 209 3.43 -1.09 25.45
C ASN A 209 4.72 -1.58 26.12
N ILE A 210 5.86 -1.37 25.44
CA ILE A 210 7.18 -1.82 25.90
C ILE A 210 7.60 -1.25 27.25
N LYS A 211 7.03 -0.10 27.66
CA LYS A 211 7.30 0.56 28.95
C LYS A 211 6.41 0.05 30.07
N GLY A 212 5.37 -0.74 29.78
CA GLY A 212 4.38 -1.19 30.74
C GLY A 212 3.23 -0.20 30.95
N GLU A 213 2.95 0.64 29.95
CA GLU A 213 1.84 1.59 29.95
C GLU A 213 0.67 1.03 29.13
N PHE A 214 -0.57 1.14 29.62
CA PHE A 214 -1.74 0.65 28.88
C PHE A 214 -2.04 1.56 27.69
N GLU A 215 -2.24 0.97 26.51
CA GLU A 215 -2.55 1.68 25.27
C GLU A 215 -3.84 1.19 24.63
N PHE A 216 -4.53 2.11 23.96
CA PHE A 216 -5.73 1.88 23.18
C PHE A 216 -5.54 2.56 21.83
N ARG A 217 -5.47 1.78 20.75
CA ARG A 217 -5.10 2.24 19.41
C ARG A 217 -6.13 1.79 18.39
N LYS A 218 -6.37 2.64 17.40
CA LYS A 218 -7.14 2.27 16.22
C LYS A 218 -6.21 1.73 15.14
N LEU A 219 -6.57 0.61 14.53
CA LEU A 219 -5.99 0.10 13.30
C LEU A 219 -6.54 0.92 12.14
N GLU A 220 -5.69 1.77 11.57
CA GLU A 220 -6.04 2.50 10.36
C GLU A 220 -5.90 1.56 9.16
N ILE A 221 -6.91 1.53 8.28
CA ILE A 221 -6.78 0.86 6.98
C ILE A 221 -5.72 1.62 6.20
N GLN A 222 -4.65 0.93 5.81
CA GLN A 222 -3.58 1.54 5.02
C GLN A 222 -4.08 1.96 3.65
N LYS A 223 -3.98 3.27 3.40
CA LYS A 223 -4.10 3.86 2.08
C LYS A 223 -2.72 3.89 1.45
N SER A 224 -2.68 3.88 0.13
CA SER A 224 -1.42 4.02 -0.62
C SER A 224 -0.69 5.34 -0.34
N VAL A 225 -1.42 6.38 0.09
CA VAL A 225 -0.89 7.68 0.53
C VAL A 225 -0.37 7.71 1.95
N ASP A 226 -0.67 6.71 2.77
CA ASP A 226 -0.16 6.63 4.13
C ASP A 226 1.30 6.16 4.03
N THR A 227 2.21 7.10 3.76
CA THR A 227 3.65 6.85 3.60
C THR A 227 4.31 6.65 4.96
N ILE A 228 3.99 5.54 5.60
CA ILE A 228 4.69 5.09 6.79
C ILE A 228 6.04 4.53 6.33
N GLU A 229 7.11 5.19 6.73
CA GLU A 229 8.47 4.72 6.45
C GLU A 229 8.70 3.34 7.08
N PRO A 230 9.23 2.36 6.32
CA PRO A 230 9.58 1.06 6.87
C PRO A 230 10.68 1.22 7.92
N LYS A 231 10.56 0.47 9.00
CA LYS A 231 11.49 0.50 10.14
C LYS A 231 12.80 -0.22 9.83
N TRP A 232 12.78 -1.17 8.91
CA TRP A 232 13.93 -1.92 8.44
C TRP A 232 13.73 -2.45 7.03
N ILE A 233 14.85 -2.74 6.35
CA ILE A 233 14.88 -3.38 5.03
C ILE A 233 15.68 -4.69 5.18
N PHE A 234 15.04 -5.82 4.90
CA PHE A 234 15.69 -7.12 4.76
C PHE A 234 15.99 -7.35 3.29
N ASP A 235 17.29 -7.36 2.96
CA ASP A 235 17.76 -7.52 1.57
C ASP A 235 18.96 -8.46 1.54
N SER A 236 18.67 -9.75 1.47
CA SER A 236 19.69 -10.80 1.36
C SER A 236 20.34 -10.87 -0.02
N THR A 237 19.90 -10.05 -0.98
CA THR A 237 20.46 -10.03 -2.36
C THR A 237 21.61 -9.03 -2.48
N ASN A 238 21.67 -8.06 -1.58
CA ASN A 238 22.70 -7.03 -1.56
C ASN A 238 24.05 -7.59 -1.03
N GLN A 239 25.16 -7.08 -1.56
CA GLN A 239 26.53 -7.54 -1.24
C GLN A 239 27.21 -6.73 -0.14
N ASP A 240 26.54 -5.73 0.42
CA ASP A 240 27.08 -4.84 1.45
C ASP A 240 27.30 -5.50 2.82
N ARG A 241 26.87 -6.76 2.98
CA ARG A 241 26.93 -7.56 4.22
C ARG A 241 26.22 -6.91 5.41
N ALA A 242 25.31 -5.97 5.16
CA ALA A 242 24.51 -5.32 6.20
C ALA A 242 23.24 -6.12 6.54
N ASP A 243 22.85 -7.06 5.69
CA ASP A 243 21.69 -7.90 5.91
C ASP A 243 21.90 -8.89 7.07
N LEU A 244 20.84 -9.03 7.87
CA LEU A 244 20.83 -9.84 9.08
C LEU A 244 20.00 -11.12 8.92
N THR A 245 19.49 -11.38 7.71
CA THR A 245 18.63 -12.51 7.40
C THR A 245 19.44 -13.81 7.39
N LEU A 246 18.95 -14.80 8.13
CA LEU A 246 19.48 -16.16 8.18
C LEU A 246 18.65 -17.12 7.33
N SER A 247 17.32 -16.93 7.33
CA SER A 247 16.41 -17.68 6.47
C SER A 247 15.15 -16.86 6.14
N PHE A 248 14.52 -17.24 5.03
CA PHE A 248 13.33 -16.60 4.49
C PHE A 248 12.34 -17.68 4.06
N SER A 249 11.06 -17.48 4.36
CA SER A 249 9.98 -18.33 3.87
C SER A 249 8.72 -17.50 3.61
N GLU A 250 8.02 -17.83 2.53
CA GLU A 250 6.71 -17.25 2.19
C GLU A 250 5.66 -18.36 2.14
N THR A 251 4.47 -18.06 2.63
CA THR A 251 3.31 -18.95 2.55
C THR A 251 2.16 -18.22 1.85
N TYR A 252 1.56 -18.91 0.89
CA TYR A 252 0.44 -18.42 0.10
C TYR A 252 -0.83 -19.19 0.46
N ASN A 253 -1.83 -18.52 1.04
CA ASN A 253 -3.15 -19.07 1.22
C ASN A 253 -4.05 -18.56 0.10
N LEU A 254 -4.52 -19.43 -0.79
CA LEU A 254 -5.44 -19.05 -1.88
C LEU A 254 -6.84 -19.64 -1.71
N LYS A 255 -7.06 -20.40 -0.63
CA LYS A 255 -8.33 -21.13 -0.41
C LYS A 255 -9.46 -20.20 0.01
N ASN A 256 -9.15 -19.19 0.80
CA ASN A 256 -10.14 -18.34 1.49
C ASN A 256 -10.06 -16.87 1.04
N VAL A 257 -9.66 -16.62 -0.20
CA VAL A 257 -9.63 -15.25 -0.75
C VAL A 257 -11.05 -14.68 -0.80
N ARG A 258 -11.26 -13.57 -0.10
CA ARG A 258 -12.52 -12.83 -0.03
C ARG A 258 -12.23 -11.36 -0.23
N ASN A 259 -12.96 -10.75 -1.14
CA ASN A 259 -12.76 -9.35 -1.55
C ASN A 259 -14.02 -8.50 -1.40
N ARG A 260 -15.04 -9.05 -0.73
CA ARG A 260 -16.22 -8.35 -0.28
C ARG A 260 -16.69 -8.94 1.05
N VAL A 261 -16.83 -8.11 2.08
CA VAL A 261 -17.44 -8.53 3.35
C VAL A 261 -18.71 -7.73 3.55
N VAL A 262 -19.76 -8.44 3.93
CA VAL A 262 -21.03 -7.87 4.36
C VAL A 262 -21.28 -8.30 5.79
N VAL A 263 -21.46 -7.33 6.68
CA VAL A 263 -21.82 -7.53 8.08
C VAL A 263 -23.25 -7.06 8.28
N TYR A 264 -24.06 -7.88 8.96
CA TYR A 264 -25.38 -7.50 9.45
C TYR A 264 -25.38 -7.53 10.98
N GLY A 265 -25.85 -6.45 11.59
CA GLY A 265 -26.06 -6.38 13.03
C GLY A 265 -27.44 -6.91 13.46
N ALA A 266 -27.83 -6.62 14.69
CA ALA A 266 -29.14 -7.00 15.21
C ALA A 266 -30.29 -6.20 14.57
N THR A 267 -31.31 -6.91 14.08
CA THR A 267 -32.56 -6.28 13.65
C THR A 267 -33.26 -5.64 14.84
N ASN A 268 -33.51 -4.33 14.75
CA ASN A 268 -34.30 -3.63 15.75
C ASN A 268 -35.76 -4.09 15.66
N THR A 269 -36.25 -4.72 16.73
CA THR A 269 -37.61 -5.31 16.76
C THR A 269 -38.73 -4.26 16.68
N SER A 270 -38.44 -2.99 17.00
CA SER A 270 -39.42 -1.90 16.97
C SER A 270 -39.48 -1.23 15.59
N THR A 271 -38.35 -1.08 14.89
CA THR A 271 -38.29 -0.41 13.58
C THR A 271 -38.21 -1.37 12.39
N GLY A 272 -37.85 -2.63 12.62
CA GLY A 272 -37.58 -3.62 11.57
C GLY A 272 -36.27 -3.37 10.81
N LEU A 273 -35.49 -2.34 11.16
CA LEU A 273 -34.23 -2.01 10.51
C LEU A 273 -33.11 -2.92 11.01
N THR A 274 -32.31 -3.45 10.08
CA THR A 274 -31.10 -4.23 10.36
C THR A 274 -29.91 -3.40 9.93
N PRO A 275 -29.01 -3.00 10.84
CA PRO A 275 -27.82 -2.27 10.47
C PRO A 275 -26.91 -3.14 9.61
N GLN A 276 -26.19 -2.51 8.69
CA GLN A 276 -25.37 -3.19 7.70
C GLN A 276 -24.06 -2.45 7.44
N GLY A 277 -22.98 -3.22 7.27
CA GLY A 277 -21.69 -2.75 6.77
C GLY A 277 -21.29 -3.54 5.52
N VAL A 278 -20.83 -2.84 4.48
CA VAL A 278 -20.31 -3.48 3.27
C VAL A 278 -18.95 -2.87 2.95
N VAL A 279 -17.94 -3.70 2.80
CA VAL A 279 -16.59 -3.28 2.40
C VAL A 279 -16.11 -4.19 1.27
N ARG A 280 -15.44 -3.60 0.28
CA ARG A 280 -14.88 -4.31 -0.89
C ARG A 280 -13.42 -3.95 -1.08
N ILE A 281 -12.65 -4.87 -1.65
CA ILE A 281 -11.30 -4.58 -2.14
C ILE A 281 -11.43 -4.14 -3.60
N THR A 282 -11.18 -2.87 -3.84
CA THR A 282 -11.31 -2.21 -5.16
C THR A 282 -9.99 -1.65 -5.68
N ASP A 283 -8.95 -1.59 -4.85
CA ASP A 283 -7.64 -1.08 -5.26
C ASP A 283 -7.04 -1.96 -6.38
N SER A 284 -6.72 -1.34 -7.52
CA SER A 284 -6.15 -2.03 -8.68
C SER A 284 -4.78 -2.65 -8.39
N LYS A 285 -4.03 -2.11 -7.43
CA LYS A 285 -2.74 -2.64 -6.96
C LYS A 285 -2.90 -3.88 -6.10
N ASN A 286 -4.10 -4.15 -5.60
CA ASN A 286 -4.39 -5.39 -4.90
C ASN A 286 -4.79 -6.48 -5.92
N PRO A 287 -4.00 -7.55 -6.09
CA PRO A 287 -4.29 -8.61 -7.08
C PRO A 287 -5.56 -9.41 -6.76
N PHE A 288 -6.11 -9.27 -5.54
CA PHE A 288 -7.33 -9.94 -5.09
C PHE A 288 -8.58 -9.07 -5.19
N ASN A 289 -8.49 -7.87 -5.79
CA ASN A 289 -9.63 -6.96 -5.91
C ASN A 289 -10.80 -7.57 -6.71
N VAL A 290 -11.99 -6.97 -6.55
CA VAL A 290 -13.24 -7.48 -7.15
C VAL A 290 -13.22 -7.52 -8.68
N ASP A 291 -12.44 -6.63 -9.33
CA ASP A 291 -12.33 -6.57 -10.79
C ASP A 291 -11.32 -7.60 -11.32
N ALA A 292 -10.27 -7.87 -10.54
CA ALA A 292 -9.23 -8.85 -10.85
C ALA A 292 -9.70 -10.30 -10.72
N ILE A 293 -10.51 -10.66 -9.72
CA ILE A 293 -10.88 -12.08 -9.49
C ILE A 293 -12.39 -12.33 -9.36
N GLY A 294 -13.20 -11.31 -9.66
CA GLY A 294 -14.64 -11.34 -9.44
C GLY A 294 -15.02 -11.21 -7.97
N THR A 295 -16.30 -10.95 -7.70
CA THR A 295 -16.79 -10.79 -6.33
C THR A 295 -16.85 -12.12 -5.56
N LYS A 296 -16.10 -12.20 -4.46
CA LYS A 296 -16.09 -13.31 -3.50
C LYS A 296 -16.54 -12.79 -2.13
N THR A 297 -17.83 -12.93 -1.85
CA THR A 297 -18.48 -12.34 -0.66
C THR A 297 -18.37 -13.24 0.57
N THR A 298 -17.99 -12.68 1.72
CA THR A 298 -18.26 -13.24 3.05
C THR A 298 -19.42 -12.50 3.69
N ILE A 299 -20.36 -13.24 4.30
CA ILE A 299 -21.46 -12.67 5.08
C ILE A 299 -21.22 -13.00 6.55
N ILE A 300 -21.28 -11.98 7.39
CA ILE A 300 -21.17 -12.08 8.84
C ILE A 300 -22.47 -11.55 9.44
N VAL A 301 -22.99 -12.26 10.43
CA VAL A 301 -24.15 -11.82 11.21
C VAL A 301 -23.70 -11.76 12.66
N ASP A 302 -23.53 -10.54 13.18
CA ASP A 302 -23.18 -10.31 14.57
C ASP A 302 -24.30 -9.52 15.28
N THR A 303 -25.12 -10.25 16.04
CA THR A 303 -26.25 -9.68 16.77
C THR A 303 -25.84 -8.81 17.97
N LYS A 304 -24.54 -8.67 18.26
CA LYS A 304 -24.04 -7.71 19.24
C LYS A 304 -23.95 -6.30 18.68
N LEU A 305 -23.88 -6.16 17.36
CA LEU A 305 -23.77 -4.86 16.68
C LEU A 305 -25.16 -4.26 16.49
N SER A 306 -25.25 -2.94 16.63
CA SER A 306 -26.51 -2.21 16.78
C SER A 306 -26.65 -0.99 15.87
N ASN A 307 -25.57 -0.59 15.19
CA ASN A 307 -25.58 0.49 14.20
C ASN A 307 -24.65 0.15 13.02
N ASP A 308 -24.77 0.94 11.94
CA ASP A 308 -24.01 0.70 10.71
C ASP A 308 -22.51 0.91 10.91
N ILE A 309 -22.09 1.85 11.75
CA ILE A 309 -20.67 2.15 12.00
C ILE A 309 -19.95 0.94 12.62
N GLN A 310 -20.59 0.28 13.58
CA GLN A 310 -20.10 -0.96 14.17
C GLN A 310 -19.98 -2.07 13.11
N CYS A 311 -21.00 -2.22 12.25
CA CYS A 311 -20.99 -3.20 11.17
C CYS A 311 -19.89 -2.89 10.13
N VAL A 312 -19.66 -1.62 9.83
CA VAL A 312 -18.59 -1.15 8.94
C VAL A 312 -17.23 -1.41 9.58
N ALA A 313 -17.03 -1.15 10.87
CA ALA A 313 -15.77 -1.44 11.58
C ALA A 313 -15.44 -2.94 11.53
N GLU A 314 -16.43 -3.82 11.77
CA GLU A 314 -16.23 -5.27 11.63
C GLU A 314 -15.97 -5.67 10.16
N ALA A 315 -16.68 -5.10 9.19
CA ALA A 315 -16.47 -5.39 7.78
C ALA A 315 -15.06 -4.98 7.34
N LYS A 316 -14.59 -3.81 7.79
CA LYS A 316 -13.24 -3.28 7.57
C LYS A 316 -12.18 -4.21 8.14
N TYR A 317 -12.31 -4.60 9.40
CA TYR A 317 -11.37 -5.52 10.04
C TYR A 317 -11.31 -6.89 9.32
N ASN A 318 -12.48 -7.44 8.94
CA ASN A 318 -12.50 -8.72 8.25
C ASN A 318 -11.99 -8.64 6.80
N VAL A 319 -12.28 -7.56 6.06
CA VAL A 319 -11.66 -7.33 4.74
C VAL A 319 -10.17 -7.17 4.87
N TRP A 320 -9.68 -6.41 5.87
CA TRP A 320 -8.26 -6.26 6.13
C TRP A 320 -7.59 -7.63 6.32
N LYS A 321 -8.14 -8.48 7.18
CA LYS A 321 -7.63 -9.85 7.37
C LYS A 321 -7.63 -10.65 6.07
N THR A 322 -8.72 -10.65 5.31
CA THR A 322 -8.80 -11.45 4.09
C THR A 322 -7.98 -10.89 2.94
N ALA A 323 -7.70 -9.59 2.92
CA ALA A 323 -6.85 -8.95 1.92
C ALA A 323 -5.36 -9.24 2.19
N HIS A 324 -4.95 -9.26 3.45
CA HIS A 324 -3.54 -9.23 3.85
C HIS A 324 -2.95 -10.60 4.22
N PHE A 325 -3.73 -11.52 4.81
CA PHE A 325 -3.22 -12.84 5.24
C PHE A 325 -3.19 -13.89 4.13
N GLN A 326 -3.28 -13.51 2.85
CA GLN A 326 -3.08 -14.44 1.75
C GLN A 326 -1.59 -14.69 1.48
N GLU A 327 -0.73 -13.73 1.82
CA GLU A 327 0.73 -13.83 1.71
C GLU A 327 1.37 -13.49 3.06
N SER A 328 1.92 -14.49 3.74
CA SER A 328 2.68 -14.31 4.98
C SER A 328 4.16 -14.63 4.75
N CYS A 329 5.04 -13.84 5.34
CA CYS A 329 6.48 -14.08 5.30
C CYS A 329 7.02 -14.29 6.72
N THR A 330 7.86 -15.31 6.88
CA THR A 330 8.64 -15.54 8.10
C THR A 330 10.12 -15.39 7.80
N ILE A 331 10.76 -14.49 8.53
CA ILE A 331 12.21 -14.24 8.51
C ILE A 331 12.82 -14.80 9.78
N SER A 332 13.88 -15.61 9.65
CA SER A 332 14.82 -15.83 10.76
C SER A 332 16.00 -14.90 10.57
N CYS A 333 16.40 -14.17 11.60
CA CYS A 333 17.49 -13.20 11.53
C CYS A 333 18.33 -13.17 12.81
N ILE A 334 19.51 -12.55 12.73
CA ILE A 334 20.29 -12.23 13.91
C ILE A 334 19.49 -11.20 14.75
N PRO A 335 19.28 -11.44 16.06
CA PRO A 335 18.44 -10.62 16.93
C PRO A 335 18.47 -9.11 16.75
N MET A 336 17.28 -8.50 16.68
CA MET A 336 17.11 -7.05 16.59
C MET A 336 16.13 -6.54 17.65
N TYR A 337 16.55 -5.54 18.41
CA TYR A 337 15.85 -5.11 19.64
C TYR A 337 15.04 -3.82 19.45
N ILE A 338 14.56 -3.59 18.23
CA ILE A 338 13.93 -2.32 17.81
C ILE A 338 12.49 -2.51 17.29
N PHE A 339 12.05 -3.75 17.09
CA PHE A 339 10.76 -4.06 16.49
C PHE A 339 9.64 -4.15 17.52
N GLU A 340 8.45 -3.74 17.09
CA GLU A 340 7.17 -3.88 17.76
C GLU A 340 6.15 -4.45 16.75
N PRO A 341 5.14 -5.22 17.19
CA PRO A 341 4.05 -5.58 16.29
C PRO A 341 3.38 -4.36 15.68
N ASN A 342 2.84 -4.52 14.48
CA ASN A 342 2.31 -3.48 13.59
C ASN A 342 3.37 -2.52 13.01
N ASP A 343 4.67 -2.69 13.30
CA ASP A 343 5.71 -1.98 12.55
C ASP A 343 5.78 -2.48 11.10
N LEU A 344 6.11 -1.58 10.17
CA LEU A 344 6.35 -1.93 8.77
C LEU A 344 7.82 -2.24 8.50
N VAL A 345 8.08 -3.20 7.64
CA VAL A 345 9.40 -3.55 7.11
C VAL A 345 9.32 -3.75 5.60
N GLU A 346 10.44 -3.54 4.91
CA GLU A 346 10.60 -3.98 3.52
C GLU A 346 11.37 -5.28 3.47
N ILE A 347 10.93 -6.20 2.62
CA ILE A 347 11.59 -7.48 2.40
C ILE A 347 11.80 -7.65 0.89
N VAL A 348 13.04 -7.84 0.49
CA VAL A 348 13.41 -8.21 -0.88
C VAL A 348 13.31 -9.73 -1.00
N ASN A 349 12.43 -10.19 -1.89
CA ASN A 349 12.29 -11.61 -2.14
C ASN A 349 13.59 -12.13 -2.79
N PRO A 350 14.28 -13.13 -2.18
CA PRO A 350 15.61 -13.54 -2.60
C PRO A 350 15.67 -14.21 -3.97
N GLU A 351 14.54 -14.73 -4.47
CA GLU A 351 14.46 -15.38 -5.78
C GLU A 351 14.08 -14.39 -6.88
N THR A 352 13.07 -13.55 -6.65
CA THR A 352 12.56 -12.63 -7.68
C THR A 352 13.28 -11.28 -7.71
N GLY A 353 13.98 -10.92 -6.64
CA GLY A 353 14.56 -9.57 -6.46
C GLY A 353 13.52 -8.47 -6.24
N ASN A 354 12.23 -8.82 -6.22
CA ASN A 354 11.17 -7.85 -6.01
C ASN A 354 11.08 -7.46 -4.53
N LYS A 355 10.90 -6.15 -4.31
CA LYS A 355 10.78 -5.57 -2.98
C LYS A 355 9.32 -5.36 -2.61
N TYR A 356 8.92 -5.85 -1.44
CA TYR A 356 7.56 -5.69 -0.93
C TYR A 356 7.55 -5.18 0.50
N ARG A 357 6.44 -4.56 0.89
CA ARG A 357 6.19 -4.10 2.25
C ARG A 357 5.40 -5.14 3.04
N TYR A 358 5.81 -5.32 4.28
CA TYR A 358 5.23 -6.28 5.21
C TYR A 358 4.99 -5.61 6.56
N MET A 359 3.94 -6.02 7.27
CA MET A 359 3.69 -5.61 8.65
C MET A 359 4.01 -6.75 9.59
N ILE A 360 4.65 -6.44 10.71
CA ILE A 360 5.00 -7.44 11.73
C ILE A 360 3.76 -7.84 12.52
N ASP A 361 3.40 -9.12 12.45
CA ASP A 361 2.33 -9.71 13.27
C ASP A 361 2.85 -10.08 14.66
N SER A 362 4.02 -10.72 14.65
CA SER A 362 4.65 -11.25 15.85
C SER A 362 6.14 -11.49 15.63
N PHE A 363 6.87 -11.59 16.73
CA PHE A 363 8.24 -12.07 16.70
C PHE A 363 8.58 -12.83 17.97
N SER A 364 9.56 -13.72 17.85
CA SER A 364 10.21 -14.39 18.97
C SER A 364 11.71 -14.12 18.94
N LEU A 365 12.30 -13.94 20.11
CA LEU A 365 13.71 -13.66 20.31
C LEU A 365 14.30 -14.67 21.30
N ASP A 366 15.41 -15.31 20.94
CA ASP A 366 16.27 -16.01 21.88
C ASP A 366 17.28 -15.04 22.51
N LEU A 367 17.38 -15.07 23.83
CA LEU A 367 18.28 -14.20 24.62
C LEU A 367 19.64 -14.85 24.88
N ALA A 368 19.86 -16.10 24.48
CA ALA A 368 21.14 -16.77 24.57
C ALA A 368 22.15 -16.20 23.56
N ILE A 369 23.44 -16.38 23.86
CA ILE A 369 24.50 -15.99 22.92
C ILE A 369 24.42 -16.88 21.67
N GLY A 370 24.27 -16.26 20.51
CA GLY A 370 24.10 -16.96 19.24
C GLY A 370 22.68 -17.46 18.99
N GLY A 371 21.71 -17.03 19.81
CA GLY A 371 20.29 -17.24 19.56
C GLY A 371 19.78 -16.45 18.36
N ASP A 372 18.70 -16.93 17.77
CA ASP A 372 18.07 -16.34 16.58
C ASP A 372 16.79 -15.56 16.97
N MET A 373 16.38 -14.65 16.08
CA MET A 373 15.08 -14.00 16.11
C MET A 373 14.24 -14.51 14.94
N SER A 374 12.97 -14.85 15.20
CA SER A 374 11.99 -15.18 14.16
C SER A 374 10.93 -14.09 14.12
N ILE A 375 10.68 -13.54 12.93
CA ILE A 375 9.68 -12.49 12.69
C ILE A 375 8.64 -13.05 11.73
N THR A 376 7.38 -13.02 12.15
CA THR A 376 6.25 -13.37 11.29
C THR A 376 5.54 -12.09 10.85
N THR A 377 5.26 -12.02 9.56
CA THR A 377 4.69 -10.85 8.92
C THR A 377 3.63 -11.22 7.90
N HIS A 378 2.78 -10.28 7.55
CA HIS A 378 1.89 -10.36 6.40
C HIS A 378 2.20 -9.23 5.40
N LYS A 379 1.98 -9.51 4.12
CA LYS A 379 2.22 -8.55 3.06
C LYS A 379 1.16 -7.45 3.07
N MET A 380 1.59 -6.22 2.88
CA MET A 380 0.67 -5.07 2.81
C MET A 380 0.01 -4.96 1.44
N TYR A 381 -1.31 -4.80 1.43
CA TYR A 381 -2.08 -4.41 0.26
C TYR A 381 -2.97 -3.22 0.57
N TYR A 382 -2.93 -2.23 -0.30
CA TYR A 382 -3.74 -1.02 -0.11
C TYR A 382 -5.21 -1.30 -0.43
N VAL A 383 -6.08 -0.54 0.24
CA VAL A 383 -7.53 -0.53 -0.02
C VAL A 383 -7.88 0.89 -0.42
N GLY A 384 -8.37 1.07 -1.65
CA GLY A 384 -8.83 2.35 -2.16
C GLY A 384 -10.03 2.86 -1.36
N LEU A 385 -10.08 4.16 -1.10
CA LEU A 385 -11.25 4.79 -0.52
C LEU A 385 -12.21 5.24 -1.63
N GLU A 386 -13.50 4.99 -1.40
CA GLU A 386 -14.57 5.68 -2.11
C GLU A 386 -14.55 7.18 -1.71
N TYR A 387 -14.90 8.06 -2.65
CA TYR A 387 -14.93 9.52 -2.49
C TYR A 387 -16.12 9.98 -1.61
N GLY A 388 -16.06 11.22 -1.12
CA GLY A 388 -17.10 11.81 -0.26
C GLY A 388 -18.22 12.52 -1.04
N ASP A 389 -19.17 13.09 -0.30
CA ASP A 389 -20.31 13.82 -0.89
C ASP A 389 -19.89 15.10 -1.64
N GLU A 390 -18.76 15.70 -1.26
CA GLU A 390 -18.26 16.97 -1.82
C GLU A 390 -17.83 16.80 -3.29
N GLU A 391 -17.37 15.62 -3.68
CA GLU A 391 -16.89 15.33 -5.03
C GLU A 391 -17.98 14.86 -6.01
N ILE A 392 -19.23 14.68 -5.53
CA ILE A 392 -20.38 14.27 -6.35
C ILE A 392 -20.57 15.15 -7.61
N PRO A 393 -20.45 16.50 -7.56
CA PRO A 393 -20.59 17.33 -8.76
C PRO A 393 -19.55 17.02 -9.83
N ILE A 394 -18.30 16.75 -9.44
CA ILE A 394 -17.20 16.39 -10.34
C ILE A 394 -17.48 15.02 -10.96
N VAL A 395 -17.84 14.03 -10.15
CA VAL A 395 -18.22 12.69 -10.60
C VAL A 395 -19.37 12.75 -11.61
N ASN A 396 -20.39 13.57 -11.34
CA ASN A 396 -21.51 13.74 -12.27
C ASN A 396 -21.08 14.39 -13.58
N ALA A 397 -20.16 15.35 -13.56
CA ALA A 397 -19.61 15.96 -14.78
C ALA A 397 -18.82 14.93 -15.60
N ILE A 398 -17.99 14.10 -14.96
CA ILE A 398 -17.26 13.03 -15.66
C ILE A 398 -18.21 11.98 -16.23
N LYS A 399 -19.21 11.55 -15.44
CA LYS A 399 -20.27 10.65 -15.93
C LYS A 399 -21.02 11.26 -17.11
N LYS A 400 -21.32 12.56 -17.09
CA LYS A 400 -21.94 13.27 -18.22
C LYS A 400 -21.01 13.25 -19.44
N GLY A 401 -19.74 13.60 -19.27
CA GLY A 401 -18.75 13.59 -20.35
C GLY A 401 -18.63 12.24 -21.04
N ILE A 402 -18.50 11.17 -20.25
CA ILE A 402 -18.47 9.80 -20.76
C ILE A 402 -19.78 9.42 -21.46
N ASN A 403 -20.93 9.68 -20.85
CA ASN A 403 -22.22 9.19 -21.35
C ASN A 403 -22.80 10.02 -22.51
N GLN A 404 -22.46 11.30 -22.61
CA GLN A 404 -23.15 12.26 -23.50
C GLN A 404 -22.22 13.04 -24.42
N LEU A 405 -20.96 13.24 -24.03
CA LEU A 405 -19.98 14.03 -24.80
C LEU A 405 -18.93 13.14 -25.50
N GLY A 406 -18.97 11.83 -25.24
CA GLY A 406 -18.16 10.86 -25.97
C GLY A 406 -16.69 10.81 -25.56
N TRP A 407 -16.35 11.25 -24.35
CA TRP A 407 -14.96 11.26 -23.86
C TRP A 407 -14.25 9.90 -23.93
N LEU A 408 -14.98 8.77 -23.96
CA LEU A 408 -14.42 7.44 -24.28
C LEU A 408 -14.61 7.07 -25.76
N SER A 409 -15.84 7.20 -26.26
CA SER A 409 -16.20 6.73 -27.60
C SER A 409 -15.41 7.40 -28.74
N LEU A 410 -15.07 8.68 -28.60
CA LEU A 410 -14.37 9.44 -29.64
C LEU A 410 -12.88 9.10 -29.69
N GLY A 411 -12.25 8.89 -28.53
CA GLY A 411 -10.89 8.34 -28.43
C GLY A 411 -10.81 6.94 -29.03
N GLU A 412 -11.76 6.07 -28.67
CA GLU A 412 -11.85 4.72 -29.25
C GLU A 412 -12.04 4.74 -30.77
N GLN A 413 -12.92 5.62 -31.27
CA GLN A 413 -13.15 5.79 -32.70
C GLN A 413 -11.89 6.32 -33.40
N ARG A 414 -11.14 7.24 -32.77
CA ARG A 414 -9.85 7.72 -33.29
C ARG A 414 -8.83 6.58 -33.40
N ILE A 415 -8.75 5.72 -32.40
CA ILE A 415 -7.86 4.54 -32.41
C ILE A 415 -8.23 3.61 -33.57
N LYS A 416 -9.53 3.35 -33.78
CA LYS A 416 -10.01 2.55 -34.90
C LYS A 416 -9.67 3.18 -36.25
N ASP A 417 -9.93 4.48 -36.40
CA ASP A 417 -9.76 5.18 -37.67
C ASP A 417 -8.30 5.43 -38.03
N CYS A 418 -7.42 5.63 -37.05
CA CYS A 418 -6.02 5.95 -37.28
C CYS A 418 -5.09 4.75 -37.07
N TYR A 419 -5.27 3.94 -36.03
CA TYR A 419 -4.40 2.78 -35.72
C TYR A 419 -4.93 1.47 -36.29
N GLY A 420 -6.22 1.38 -36.64
CA GLY A 420 -6.80 0.18 -37.25
C GLY A 420 -7.06 -0.97 -36.27
N ILE A 421 -7.03 -0.68 -34.97
CA ILE A 421 -7.36 -1.61 -33.89
C ILE A 421 -8.57 -1.10 -33.12
N SER A 422 -9.34 -1.98 -32.48
CA SER A 422 -10.52 -1.60 -31.69
C SER A 422 -10.81 -2.64 -30.62
N GLY A 423 -11.60 -2.25 -29.63
CA GLY A 423 -12.19 -3.21 -28.70
C GLY A 423 -13.09 -4.24 -29.42
N ALA A 424 -13.22 -5.42 -28.83
CA ALA A 424 -13.99 -6.55 -29.34
C ALA A 424 -15.49 -6.47 -28.99
N GLY A 425 -15.90 -5.56 -28.10
CA GLY A 425 -17.29 -5.43 -27.62
C GLY A 425 -17.63 -6.30 -26.40
N GLU A 426 -16.75 -7.21 -26.01
CA GLU A 426 -17.01 -8.20 -24.97
C GLU A 426 -16.44 -7.83 -23.59
N ASN A 427 -15.45 -6.93 -23.55
CA ASN A 427 -14.78 -6.53 -22.33
C ASN A 427 -15.53 -5.40 -21.61
N THR A 428 -15.33 -5.31 -20.30
CA THR A 428 -15.97 -4.31 -19.45
C THR A 428 -14.93 -3.31 -18.94
N ILE A 429 -15.22 -2.02 -19.02
CA ILE A 429 -14.49 -0.96 -18.32
C ILE A 429 -15.30 -0.55 -17.10
N VAL A 430 -14.72 -0.74 -15.92
CA VAL A 430 -15.26 -0.27 -14.64
C VAL A 430 -14.66 1.11 -14.38
N VAL A 431 -15.50 2.14 -14.44
CA VAL A 431 -15.11 3.51 -14.09
C VAL A 431 -15.18 3.66 -12.59
N ARG A 432 -14.03 3.93 -11.97
CA ARG A 432 -13.87 4.13 -10.53
C ARG A 432 -13.35 5.52 -10.24
N PHE A 433 -13.87 6.13 -9.19
CA PHE A 433 -13.42 7.43 -8.72
C PHE A 433 -12.78 7.26 -7.35
N THR A 434 -11.62 7.86 -7.16
CA THR A 434 -10.89 7.88 -5.90
C THR A 434 -10.58 9.33 -5.53
N SER A 435 -10.40 9.62 -4.25
CA SER A 435 -10.04 10.97 -3.76
C SER A 435 -8.83 10.79 -2.85
N ILE A 436 -7.63 10.85 -3.45
CA ILE A 436 -6.39 10.41 -2.81
C ILE A 436 -5.48 11.59 -2.51
N SER A 437 -4.87 12.20 -3.53
CA SER A 437 -3.96 13.33 -3.35
C SER A 437 -3.82 14.17 -4.62
N LYS A 438 -3.58 15.47 -4.48
CA LYS A 438 -3.37 16.33 -5.64
C LYS A 438 -2.03 16.05 -6.33
N GLY A 439 -2.07 15.81 -7.64
CA GLY A 439 -0.94 15.52 -8.51
C GLY A 439 -0.67 14.02 -8.68
N GLY A 440 -0.11 13.66 -9.84
CA GLY A 440 0.13 12.26 -10.22
C GLY A 440 -0.54 11.94 -11.56
N GLU A 441 -1.00 10.70 -11.69
CA GLU A 441 -1.81 10.21 -12.80
C GLU A 441 -3.25 10.70 -12.62
N GLN A 442 -3.77 11.49 -13.56
CA GLN A 442 -5.12 12.07 -13.46
C GLN A 442 -6.20 10.98 -13.68
N ALA A 443 -5.93 10.08 -14.62
CA ALA A 443 -6.67 8.86 -14.82
C ALA A 443 -5.70 7.75 -15.23
N ALA A 444 -6.07 6.49 -14.97
CA ALA A 444 -5.27 5.34 -15.35
C ALA A 444 -6.14 4.12 -15.70
N VAL A 445 -5.77 3.41 -16.75
CA VAL A 445 -6.35 2.10 -17.10
C VAL A 445 -5.50 0.96 -16.59
N THR A 446 -6.13 0.07 -15.84
CA THR A 446 -5.55 -1.22 -15.43
C THR A 446 -6.30 -2.39 -16.05
N GLY A 447 -5.59 -3.23 -16.80
CA GLY A 447 -6.10 -4.51 -17.29
C GLY A 447 -5.71 -5.67 -16.37
N TYR A 448 -6.56 -6.69 -16.30
CA TYR A 448 -6.30 -7.90 -15.49
C TYR A 448 -6.11 -9.12 -16.39
N THR A 449 -5.08 -9.92 -16.13
CA THR A 449 -4.81 -11.16 -16.91
C THR A 449 -5.80 -12.29 -16.62
N THR A 450 -6.59 -12.15 -15.56
CA THR A 450 -7.52 -13.14 -15.02
C THR A 450 -8.97 -12.91 -15.43
N THR A 451 -9.32 -11.72 -15.94
CA THR A 451 -10.69 -11.37 -16.34
C THR A 451 -10.68 -10.58 -17.65
N LYS A 452 -11.86 -10.40 -18.24
CA LYS A 452 -12.10 -9.47 -19.37
C LYS A 452 -12.49 -8.07 -18.90
N THR A 453 -12.28 -7.79 -17.62
CA THR A 453 -12.60 -6.52 -16.99
C THR A 453 -11.34 -5.67 -16.97
N GLN A 454 -11.51 -4.36 -17.10
CA GLN A 454 -10.46 -3.37 -16.89
C GLN A 454 -11.03 -2.29 -15.98
N THR A 455 -10.18 -1.70 -15.14
CA THR A 455 -10.56 -0.56 -14.30
C THR A 455 -10.00 0.71 -14.93
N MET A 456 -10.82 1.74 -15.06
CA MET A 456 -10.42 3.10 -15.36
C MET A 456 -10.62 3.94 -14.11
N GLU A 457 -9.52 4.28 -13.45
CA GLU A 457 -9.54 5.03 -12.19
C GLU A 457 -9.33 6.52 -12.46
N PHE A 458 -10.03 7.38 -11.73
CA PHE A 458 -9.92 8.84 -11.74
C PHE A 458 -9.55 9.35 -10.35
N ASP A 459 -8.48 10.14 -10.22
CA ASP A 459 -8.22 10.87 -8.97
C ASP A 459 -8.96 12.21 -8.97
N LEU A 460 -10.05 12.28 -8.21
CA LEU A 460 -10.91 13.46 -8.08
C LEU A 460 -10.18 14.68 -7.51
N MET A 461 -9.05 14.49 -6.82
CA MET A 461 -8.24 15.61 -6.32
C MET A 461 -7.59 16.42 -7.44
N ASP A 462 -7.37 15.81 -8.62
CA ASP A 462 -6.84 16.49 -9.80
C ASP A 462 -7.89 17.26 -10.61
N TYR A 463 -9.17 17.07 -10.30
CA TYR A 463 -10.30 17.65 -11.02
C TYR A 463 -11.08 18.69 -10.21
N GLN A 464 -10.52 19.18 -9.10
CA GLN A 464 -11.15 20.19 -8.24
C GLN A 464 -11.47 21.51 -8.96
N ASN A 465 -10.72 21.82 -10.03
CA ASN A 465 -10.93 23.02 -10.85
C ASN A 465 -11.68 22.72 -12.16
N LEU A 466 -12.30 21.55 -12.29
CA LEU A 466 -13.04 21.16 -13.49
C LEU A 466 -14.15 22.17 -13.80
N ASN A 467 -14.10 22.74 -15.00
CA ASN A 467 -15.21 23.52 -15.51
C ASN A 467 -16.37 22.58 -15.87
N LEU A 468 -17.34 22.46 -14.96
CA LEU A 468 -18.51 21.57 -15.08
C LEU A 468 -19.40 21.88 -16.30
N SER A 469 -19.19 23.01 -16.98
CA SER A 469 -19.92 23.42 -18.19
C SER A 469 -19.14 23.20 -19.49
N SER A 470 -17.86 22.88 -19.41
CA SER A 470 -17.03 22.66 -20.61
C SER A 470 -17.35 21.31 -21.23
N GLU A 471 -17.32 21.26 -22.56
CA GLU A 471 -17.61 20.05 -23.33
C GLU A 471 -16.38 19.14 -23.43
N ASP A 472 -15.18 19.74 -23.56
CA ASP A 472 -13.87 19.09 -23.61
C ASP A 472 -13.34 18.64 -22.23
N GLY A 473 -13.95 19.12 -21.15
CA GLY A 473 -13.52 18.83 -19.79
C GLY A 473 -12.26 19.61 -19.38
N ASP A 474 -12.30 20.93 -19.51
CA ASP A 474 -11.23 21.82 -19.04
C ASP A 474 -11.07 21.72 -17.51
N ALA A 475 -10.02 21.03 -17.09
CA ALA A 475 -9.64 20.85 -15.68
C ALA A 475 -8.94 22.09 -15.08
N GLY A 476 -8.72 23.16 -15.85
CA GLY A 476 -8.09 24.40 -15.40
C GLY A 476 -6.57 24.29 -15.17
N ARG A 477 -5.93 23.24 -15.70
CA ARG A 477 -4.48 22.97 -15.53
C ARG A 477 -3.68 23.33 -16.78
N SER A 478 -3.98 22.69 -17.90
CA SER A 478 -3.42 23.01 -19.20
C SER A 478 -4.37 22.56 -20.31
N LYS A 479 -4.20 23.09 -21.52
CA LYS A 479 -4.95 22.64 -22.70
C LYS A 479 -4.68 21.17 -23.05
N GLY A 480 -3.50 20.66 -22.69
CA GLY A 480 -3.11 19.26 -22.85
C GLY A 480 -3.91 18.30 -21.96
N ASP A 481 -4.43 18.82 -20.85
CA ASP A 481 -5.04 18.03 -19.76
C ASP A 481 -6.57 18.13 -19.77
N TYR A 482 -7.17 18.44 -20.93
CA TYR A 482 -8.62 18.33 -21.11
C TYR A 482 -9.05 16.87 -20.95
N LEU A 483 -10.15 16.61 -20.25
CA LEU A 483 -10.53 15.23 -19.88
C LEU A 483 -10.83 14.36 -21.09
N ASP A 484 -11.41 14.90 -22.16
CA ASP A 484 -11.60 14.19 -23.41
C ASP A 484 -10.27 13.63 -23.98
N ARG A 485 -9.20 14.42 -23.89
CA ARG A 485 -7.83 14.07 -24.31
C ARG A 485 -7.19 13.05 -23.39
N ILE A 486 -7.26 13.27 -22.08
CA ILE A 486 -6.77 12.31 -21.07
C ILE A 486 -7.46 10.97 -21.27
N LEU A 487 -8.77 10.97 -21.48
CA LEU A 487 -9.52 9.74 -21.65
C LEU A 487 -9.24 9.08 -23.00
N ALA A 488 -8.98 9.83 -24.06
CA ALA A 488 -8.50 9.25 -25.31
C ALA A 488 -7.10 8.60 -25.17
N HIS A 489 -6.21 9.19 -24.37
CA HIS A 489 -4.92 8.59 -24.00
C HIS A 489 -5.14 7.25 -23.30
N GLU A 490 -5.92 7.24 -22.22
CA GLU A 490 -6.23 6.03 -21.45
C GLU A 490 -6.97 4.98 -22.30
N MET A 491 -7.78 5.42 -23.26
CA MET A 491 -8.49 4.51 -24.16
C MET A 491 -7.54 3.76 -25.10
N PHE A 492 -6.33 4.28 -25.38
CA PHE A 492 -5.31 3.51 -26.10
C PHE A 492 -4.89 2.28 -25.33
N HIS A 493 -4.66 2.45 -24.03
CA HIS A 493 -4.25 1.37 -23.13
C HIS A 493 -5.36 0.33 -23.01
N ALA A 494 -6.62 0.76 -22.82
CA ALA A 494 -7.74 -0.16 -22.73
C ALA A 494 -8.03 -0.91 -24.04
N VAL A 495 -7.91 -0.26 -25.21
CA VAL A 495 -8.00 -0.94 -26.52
C VAL A 495 -6.83 -1.92 -26.69
N SER A 496 -5.61 -1.53 -26.30
CA SER A 496 -4.43 -2.39 -26.42
C SER A 496 -4.55 -3.64 -25.55
N ASN A 497 -4.98 -3.50 -24.30
CA ASN A 497 -5.21 -4.61 -23.37
C ASN A 497 -6.24 -5.63 -23.91
N ASP A 498 -7.30 -5.16 -24.57
CA ASP A 498 -8.29 -6.06 -25.17
C ASP A 498 -7.81 -6.68 -26.49
N TYR A 499 -7.25 -5.84 -27.38
CA TYR A 499 -6.89 -6.27 -28.73
C TYR A 499 -5.69 -7.23 -28.77
N TYR A 500 -4.68 -6.98 -27.92
CA TYR A 500 -3.46 -7.79 -27.82
C TYR A 500 -3.53 -8.83 -26.69
N GLY A 501 -4.37 -8.59 -25.69
CA GLY A 501 -4.37 -9.32 -24.43
C GLY A 501 -3.42 -8.69 -23.40
N VAL A 502 -3.88 -8.57 -22.15
CA VAL A 502 -3.15 -7.88 -21.05
C VAL A 502 -1.71 -8.39 -20.89
N SER A 503 -1.47 -9.71 -20.95
CA SER A 503 -0.12 -10.26 -20.84
C SER A 503 0.82 -9.75 -21.93
N ASN A 504 0.35 -9.68 -23.17
CA ASN A 504 1.14 -9.16 -24.29
C ASN A 504 1.37 -7.66 -24.16
N THR A 505 0.38 -6.90 -23.68
CA THR A 505 0.53 -5.45 -23.44
C THR A 505 1.53 -5.15 -22.31
N LEU A 506 1.60 -6.00 -21.28
CA LEU A 506 2.62 -5.89 -20.23
C LEU A 506 4.04 -6.07 -20.77
N ASP A 507 4.23 -6.96 -21.75
CA ASP A 507 5.52 -7.21 -22.42
C ASP A 507 5.93 -6.11 -23.41
N MET A 508 5.03 -5.19 -23.79
CA MET A 508 5.34 -4.10 -24.71
C MET A 508 6.20 -3.02 -24.03
N PRO A 509 7.19 -2.43 -24.74
CA PRO A 509 7.97 -1.31 -24.21
C PRO A 509 7.09 -0.14 -23.77
N VAL A 510 7.42 0.50 -22.65
CA VAL A 510 6.62 1.60 -22.08
C VAL A 510 6.53 2.79 -23.05
N TRP A 511 7.63 3.13 -23.75
CA TRP A 511 7.62 4.20 -24.75
C TRP A 511 6.61 3.95 -25.88
N PHE A 512 6.32 2.68 -26.22
CA PHE A 512 5.33 2.36 -27.26
C PHE A 512 3.93 2.65 -26.74
N LYS A 513 3.64 2.19 -25.52
CA LYS A 513 2.33 2.38 -24.88
C LYS A 513 2.01 3.85 -24.70
N GLU A 514 2.90 4.60 -24.04
CA GLU A 514 2.68 6.01 -23.76
C GLU A 514 2.83 6.90 -25.00
N GLY A 515 3.77 6.58 -25.90
CA GLY A 515 4.01 7.40 -27.09
C GLY A 515 2.84 7.38 -28.07
N PHE A 516 2.24 6.20 -28.29
CA PHE A 516 1.06 6.10 -29.14
C PHE A 516 -0.22 6.55 -28.45
N ALA A 517 -0.32 6.49 -27.13
CA ALA A 517 -1.40 7.11 -26.37
C ALA A 517 -1.35 8.65 -26.50
N GLU A 518 -0.19 9.27 -26.28
CA GLU A 518 0.00 10.73 -26.45
C GLU A 518 -0.25 11.17 -27.91
N LEU A 519 0.15 10.36 -28.90
CA LEU A 519 -0.04 10.68 -30.32
C LEU A 519 -1.53 10.74 -30.71
N ILE A 520 -2.45 10.10 -29.98
CA ILE A 520 -3.88 10.16 -30.30
C ILE A 520 -4.43 11.58 -30.20
N HIS A 521 -4.11 12.29 -29.12
CA HIS A 521 -4.60 13.64 -28.85
C HIS A 521 -3.56 14.73 -29.11
N GLY A 522 -2.30 14.34 -29.35
CA GLY A 522 -1.19 15.22 -29.68
C GLY A 522 -0.41 15.68 -28.45
N GLY A 523 0.92 15.57 -28.53
CA GLY A 523 1.87 15.88 -27.45
C GLY A 523 2.49 17.29 -27.52
N LYS A 524 2.03 18.17 -28.41
CA LYS A 524 2.63 19.51 -28.58
C LYS A 524 2.54 20.35 -27.31
N ASP A 525 1.40 20.36 -26.63
CA ASP A 525 1.22 21.16 -25.40
C ASP A 525 2.24 20.74 -24.32
N ARG A 526 2.45 19.43 -24.13
CA ARG A 526 3.44 18.88 -23.20
C ARG A 526 4.88 19.16 -23.65
N TYR A 527 5.16 19.09 -24.95
CA TYR A 527 6.46 19.53 -25.47
C TYR A 527 6.72 21.00 -25.14
N GLN A 528 5.74 21.88 -25.36
CA GLN A 528 5.88 23.32 -25.15
C GLN A 528 5.99 23.70 -23.67
N SER A 529 5.36 22.96 -22.76
CA SER A 529 5.47 23.21 -21.32
C SER A 529 6.88 22.96 -20.75
N ILE A 530 7.71 22.16 -21.44
CA ILE A 530 9.08 21.88 -21.03
C ILE A 530 9.98 23.06 -21.46
N THR A 531 10.46 23.81 -20.48
CA THR A 531 11.28 25.03 -20.67
C THR A 531 12.70 24.82 -20.15
N GLY A 532 13.59 25.81 -20.33
CA GLY A 532 14.97 25.76 -19.83
C GLY A 532 16.06 25.54 -20.89
N PHE A 533 15.68 25.40 -22.15
CA PHE A 533 16.62 25.32 -23.29
C PHE A 533 16.86 26.71 -23.90
N LYS A 534 18.07 26.98 -24.38
CA LYS A 534 18.43 28.27 -24.98
C LYS A 534 17.95 28.39 -26.43
N THR A 535 17.87 27.26 -27.13
CA THR A 535 17.48 27.20 -28.54
C THR A 535 16.66 25.94 -28.83
N ASP A 536 15.83 25.99 -29.86
CA ASP A 536 15.07 24.82 -30.31
C ASP A 536 15.98 23.67 -30.77
N ALA A 537 17.16 23.98 -31.32
CA ALA A 537 18.15 22.98 -31.69
C ALA A 537 18.71 22.22 -30.47
N GLU A 538 18.93 22.93 -29.35
CA GLU A 538 19.35 22.32 -28.09
C GLU A 538 18.25 21.41 -27.53
N LYS A 539 17.00 21.90 -27.51
CA LYS A 539 15.83 21.13 -27.06
C LYS A 539 15.62 19.88 -27.92
N LYS A 540 15.72 20.00 -29.25
CA LYS A 540 15.70 18.87 -30.18
C LYS A 540 16.78 17.84 -29.84
N THR A 541 18.02 18.29 -29.66
CA THR A 541 19.14 17.40 -29.31
C THR A 541 18.89 16.65 -28.00
N TYR A 542 18.33 17.33 -27.00
CA TYR A 542 17.94 16.72 -25.73
C TYR A 542 16.92 15.58 -25.93
N PHE A 543 15.84 15.84 -26.65
CA PHE A 543 14.81 14.82 -26.90
C PHE A 543 15.28 13.66 -27.78
N ILE A 544 16.18 13.91 -28.74
CA ILE A 544 16.82 12.83 -29.51
C ILE A 544 17.62 11.91 -28.58
N ASN A 545 18.39 12.46 -27.64
CA ASN A 545 19.15 11.66 -26.68
C ASN A 545 18.24 10.92 -25.70
N LYS A 546 17.16 11.58 -25.23
CA LYS A 546 16.17 10.93 -24.37
C LYS A 546 15.46 9.79 -25.11
N ALA A 547 15.06 9.98 -26.37
CA ALA A 547 14.47 8.94 -27.21
C ALA A 547 15.40 7.72 -27.39
N LYS A 548 16.71 7.92 -27.55
CA LYS A 548 17.70 6.82 -27.55
C LYS A 548 17.68 6.04 -26.24
N ALA A 549 17.57 6.71 -25.10
CA ALA A 549 17.48 6.05 -23.79
C ALA A 549 16.17 5.25 -23.66
N LEU A 550 15.04 5.83 -24.09
CA LEU A 550 13.74 5.16 -24.08
C LEU A 550 13.71 3.90 -24.95
N LEU A 551 14.28 3.97 -26.15
CA LEU A 551 14.40 2.83 -27.08
C LEU A 551 15.29 1.70 -26.51
N ASN A 552 16.14 2.02 -25.54
CA ASN A 552 16.93 1.08 -24.73
C ASN A 552 16.27 0.76 -23.38
N ASN A 553 14.94 0.91 -23.28
CA ASN A 553 14.10 0.57 -22.11
C ASN A 553 14.43 1.32 -20.81
N THR A 554 14.94 2.56 -20.91
CA THR A 554 15.04 3.45 -19.75
C THR A 554 13.74 4.26 -19.64
N TRP A 555 13.01 4.20 -18.53
CA TRP A 555 11.78 4.99 -18.31
C TRP A 555 11.73 5.50 -16.87
N GLU A 556 11.50 6.81 -16.70
CA GLU A 556 11.52 7.48 -15.39
C GLU A 556 10.16 8.11 -15.02
N SER A 557 9.12 7.91 -15.85
CA SER A 557 7.78 8.49 -15.69
C SER A 557 7.76 10.03 -15.59
N THR A 558 8.64 10.70 -16.35
CA THR A 558 8.75 12.17 -16.42
C THR A 558 8.03 12.75 -17.64
N SER A 559 7.66 14.04 -17.62
CA SER A 559 7.04 14.69 -18.80
C SER A 559 7.95 14.61 -20.03
N GLU A 560 9.26 14.64 -19.83
CA GLU A 560 10.27 14.46 -20.85
C GLU A 560 10.24 13.05 -21.47
N ASP A 561 9.94 12.01 -20.70
CA ASP A 561 9.75 10.64 -21.21
C ASP A 561 8.52 10.57 -22.13
N TYR A 562 7.38 11.10 -21.70
CA TYR A 562 6.15 11.13 -22.51
C TYR A 562 6.35 11.89 -23.84
N VAL A 563 7.03 13.04 -23.80
CA VAL A 563 7.33 13.80 -25.01
C VAL A 563 8.30 13.06 -25.93
N ALA A 564 9.37 12.45 -25.40
CA ALA A 564 10.27 11.64 -26.21
C ALA A 564 9.57 10.43 -26.83
N ALA A 565 8.66 9.77 -26.10
CA ALA A 565 7.85 8.66 -26.58
C ALA A 565 6.89 9.08 -27.71
N TYR A 566 6.21 10.22 -27.57
CA TYR A 566 5.39 10.83 -28.61
C TYR A 566 6.20 11.11 -29.89
N LEU A 567 7.42 11.62 -29.76
CA LEU A 567 8.31 11.89 -30.90
C LEU A 567 8.79 10.59 -31.58
N ILE A 568 9.02 9.51 -30.82
CA ILE A 568 9.30 8.18 -31.37
C ILE A 568 8.10 7.68 -32.18
N ALA A 569 6.89 7.74 -31.61
CA ALA A 569 5.65 7.35 -32.28
C ALA A 569 5.43 8.15 -33.58
N SER A 570 5.76 9.44 -33.56
CA SER A 570 5.71 10.32 -34.72
C SER A 570 6.71 9.91 -35.81
N ALA A 571 7.95 9.58 -35.45
CA ALA A 571 8.93 9.10 -36.43
C ALA A 571 8.55 7.74 -37.02
N LEU A 572 7.98 6.83 -36.23
CA LEU A 572 7.43 5.58 -36.73
C LEU A 572 6.30 5.80 -37.75
N TYR A 573 5.46 6.82 -37.55
CA TYR A 573 4.46 7.22 -38.54
C TYR A 573 5.11 7.65 -39.87
N TYR A 574 6.11 8.53 -39.82
CA TYR A 574 6.80 8.99 -41.04
C TYR A 574 7.53 7.84 -41.76
N LEU A 575 8.20 6.96 -41.02
CA LEU A 575 8.87 5.77 -41.56
C LEU A 575 7.91 4.80 -42.26
N CYS A 576 6.66 4.71 -41.82
CA CYS A 576 5.66 3.87 -42.48
C CYS A 576 5.32 4.34 -43.90
N GLY A 577 5.47 5.64 -44.18
CA GLY A 577 5.26 6.25 -45.50
C GLY A 577 3.83 6.22 -46.06
N SER A 578 2.91 5.50 -45.42
CA SER A 578 1.49 5.45 -45.79
C SER A 578 0.60 5.06 -44.61
N ILE A 579 -0.65 5.54 -44.61
CA ILE A 579 -1.66 5.20 -43.60
C ILE A 579 -1.87 3.69 -43.48
N ASN A 580 -1.88 2.96 -44.61
CA ASN A 580 -2.07 1.52 -44.60
C ASN A 580 -0.90 0.78 -43.93
N ALA A 581 0.34 1.17 -44.23
CA ALA A 581 1.52 0.58 -43.60
C ALA A 581 1.55 0.87 -42.08
N PHE A 582 1.16 2.09 -41.70
CA PHE A 582 1.06 2.48 -40.29
C PHE A 582 0.02 1.67 -39.53
N LYS A 583 -1.18 1.46 -40.08
CA LYS A 583 -2.20 0.57 -39.48
C LYS A 583 -1.71 -0.88 -39.40
N GLN A 584 -1.02 -1.35 -40.44
CA GLN A 584 -0.47 -2.71 -40.45
C GLN A 584 0.51 -2.96 -39.30
N MET A 585 1.30 -1.95 -38.92
CA MET A 585 2.25 -2.02 -37.80
C MET A 585 1.58 -2.56 -36.52
N PHE A 586 0.41 -2.04 -36.15
CA PHE A 586 -0.36 -2.49 -34.98
C PHE A 586 -0.91 -3.91 -35.16
N THR A 587 -1.37 -4.25 -36.36
CA THR A 587 -1.92 -5.60 -36.60
C THR A 587 -0.85 -6.71 -36.60
N ARG A 588 0.41 -6.39 -36.96
CA ARG A 588 1.52 -7.35 -37.05
C ARG A 588 1.87 -7.95 -35.70
N ILE A 589 1.92 -7.11 -34.66
CA ILE A 589 2.33 -7.53 -33.32
C ILE A 589 1.25 -8.34 -32.58
N LYS A 590 0.03 -8.47 -33.12
CA LYS A 590 -1.08 -9.16 -32.46
C LYS A 590 -0.82 -10.63 -32.16
N ASN A 591 -0.20 -11.34 -33.10
CA ASN A 591 0.00 -12.78 -33.00
C ASN A 591 1.47 -13.15 -32.69
N GLU A 592 2.27 -12.16 -32.32
CA GLU A 592 3.67 -12.34 -31.95
C GLU A 592 3.77 -12.78 -30.48
N ASN A 593 4.73 -13.66 -30.18
CA ASN A 593 5.05 -14.08 -28.82
C ASN A 593 6.34 -13.40 -28.34
N ASN A 594 6.53 -13.32 -27.02
CA ASN A 594 7.72 -12.70 -26.40
C ASN A 594 7.98 -11.29 -26.97
N LEU A 595 6.95 -10.43 -26.93
CA LEU A 595 6.99 -9.12 -27.59
C LEU A 595 8.14 -8.25 -27.10
N ASN A 596 8.55 -8.40 -25.85
CA ASN A 596 9.73 -7.76 -25.27
C ASN A 596 11.04 -8.02 -26.05
N LEU A 597 11.17 -9.19 -26.69
CA LEU A 597 12.34 -9.55 -27.49
C LEU A 597 12.18 -9.09 -28.94
N ASN A 598 13.18 -8.35 -29.44
CA ASN A 598 13.24 -7.84 -30.80
C ASN A 598 12.00 -7.04 -31.23
N PHE A 599 11.38 -6.32 -30.26
CA PHE A 599 10.11 -5.61 -30.43
C PHE A 599 10.05 -4.74 -31.69
N LEU A 600 11.07 -3.92 -31.94
CA LEU A 600 11.08 -2.97 -33.07
C LEU A 600 11.05 -3.69 -34.42
N THR A 601 11.80 -4.77 -34.58
CA THR A 601 11.77 -5.56 -35.82
C THR A 601 10.44 -6.29 -36.02
N LYS A 602 9.75 -6.70 -34.95
CA LYS A 602 8.40 -7.27 -35.03
C LYS A 602 7.35 -6.21 -35.40
N LEU A 603 7.49 -5.02 -34.82
CA LEU A 603 6.60 -3.88 -35.04
C LEU A 603 6.71 -3.37 -36.48
N LEU A 604 7.92 -3.02 -36.91
CA LEU A 604 8.21 -2.41 -38.20
C LEU A 604 9.51 -2.98 -38.80
N PRO A 605 9.47 -4.13 -39.50
CA PRO A 605 10.63 -4.85 -40.04
C PRO A 605 11.28 -4.16 -41.26
N LEU A 606 11.80 -2.95 -41.08
CA LEU A 606 12.59 -2.24 -42.12
C LEU A 606 14.08 -2.63 -42.09
N LYS A 607 14.56 -3.11 -40.94
CA LYS A 607 15.94 -3.59 -40.71
C LYS A 607 15.95 -4.98 -40.09
N SER A 608 17.14 -5.58 -40.02
CA SER A 608 17.30 -6.97 -39.57
C SER A 608 17.49 -7.08 -38.06
N THR A 609 17.91 -6.01 -37.39
CA THR A 609 18.19 -5.99 -35.95
C THR A 609 17.50 -4.81 -35.26
N ASN A 610 17.32 -4.91 -33.94
CA ASN A 610 16.76 -3.82 -33.14
C ASN A 610 17.68 -2.58 -33.14
N ASP A 611 18.99 -2.76 -33.07
CA ASP A 611 19.94 -1.63 -33.05
C ASP A 611 19.88 -0.82 -34.35
N GLU A 612 19.83 -1.50 -35.50
CA GLU A 612 19.63 -0.84 -36.80
C GLU A 612 18.26 -0.14 -36.89
N MET A 613 17.21 -0.72 -36.29
CA MET A 613 15.90 -0.05 -36.21
C MET A 613 15.95 1.20 -35.33
N ILE A 614 16.69 1.17 -34.21
CA ILE A 614 16.90 2.34 -33.36
C ILE A 614 17.59 3.45 -34.15
N GLU A 615 18.66 3.11 -34.88
CA GLU A 615 19.36 4.08 -35.74
C GLU A 615 18.43 4.69 -36.79
N GLU A 616 17.60 3.89 -37.46
CA GLU A 616 16.64 4.37 -38.46
C GLU A 616 15.58 5.29 -37.86
N ILE A 617 15.02 4.94 -36.69
CA ILE A 617 14.05 5.79 -35.98
C ILE A 617 14.69 7.12 -35.61
N ILE A 618 15.92 7.10 -35.10
CA ILE A 618 16.64 8.31 -34.72
C ILE A 618 16.97 9.16 -35.94
N ASP A 619 17.31 8.56 -37.08
CA ASP A 619 17.55 9.31 -38.32
C ASP A 619 16.27 10.00 -38.80
N GLU A 620 15.13 9.31 -38.81
CA GLU A 620 13.83 9.93 -39.13
C GLU A 620 13.49 11.04 -38.13
N MET A 621 13.65 10.79 -36.82
CA MET A 621 13.45 11.83 -35.80
C MET A 621 14.33 13.06 -36.04
N ASN A 622 15.55 12.91 -36.56
CA ASN A 622 16.39 14.06 -36.88
C ASN A 622 15.88 14.88 -38.07
N ASN A 623 15.12 14.28 -38.97
CA ASN A 623 14.74 14.89 -40.24
C ASN A 623 13.24 15.20 -40.38
N MET A 624 12.39 14.69 -39.48
CA MET A 624 10.93 14.84 -39.56
C MET A 624 10.48 16.31 -39.55
N SER A 625 9.45 16.61 -40.34
CA SER A 625 8.90 17.97 -40.48
C SER A 625 8.21 18.50 -39.22
N LEU A 626 7.79 17.60 -38.33
CA LEU A 626 7.06 17.92 -37.10
C LEU A 626 7.79 18.92 -36.19
N TRP A 627 9.14 18.94 -36.19
CA TRP A 627 9.92 19.88 -35.39
C TRP A 627 9.57 21.35 -35.63
N ASN A 628 9.21 21.69 -36.87
CA ASN A 628 8.83 23.06 -37.20
C ASN A 628 7.49 23.42 -36.55
N ALA A 629 6.52 22.50 -36.64
CA ALA A 629 5.19 22.69 -36.04
C ALA A 629 5.23 22.77 -34.51
N LEU A 630 6.09 21.98 -33.85
CA LEU A 630 6.22 21.99 -32.39
C LEU A 630 6.73 23.33 -31.84
N ASN A 631 7.61 24.00 -32.58
CA ASN A 631 8.21 25.27 -32.19
C ASN A 631 7.46 26.50 -32.75
N ASP A 632 6.50 26.31 -33.67
CA ASP A 632 5.68 27.39 -34.20
C ASP A 632 4.49 27.68 -33.27
N SER A 633 4.46 28.90 -32.71
CA SER A 633 3.39 29.38 -31.84
C SER A 633 2.12 29.77 -32.60
N ASN A 634 2.17 29.94 -33.92
CA ASN A 634 1.00 30.22 -34.75
C ASN A 634 0.31 28.95 -35.25
N ASP A 635 1.02 27.84 -35.20
CA ASP A 635 0.45 26.54 -35.48
C ASP A 635 -0.38 26.11 -34.26
N THR A 636 -1.70 26.05 -34.42
CA THR A 636 -2.62 25.69 -33.34
C THR A 636 -2.91 24.20 -33.29
N ASP A 637 -2.36 23.40 -34.21
CA ASP A 637 -2.54 21.94 -34.23
C ASP A 637 -1.81 21.30 -33.04
N THR A 638 -2.48 20.41 -32.31
CA THR A 638 -1.92 19.72 -31.14
C THR A 638 -0.84 18.70 -31.49
N GLY A 639 -0.67 18.37 -32.78
CA GLY A 639 0.14 17.26 -33.24
C GLY A 639 -0.55 15.91 -33.02
N SER A 640 -1.89 15.87 -33.01
CA SER A 640 -2.63 14.61 -32.91
C SER A 640 -2.55 13.79 -34.20
N ILE A 641 -2.71 12.47 -34.12
CA ILE A 641 -2.64 11.56 -35.27
C ILE A 641 -3.62 11.91 -36.39
N GLY A 642 -4.78 12.48 -36.05
CA GLY A 642 -5.74 12.94 -37.07
C GLY A 642 -5.59 14.40 -37.46
N GLY A 643 -4.68 15.13 -36.83
CA GLY A 643 -4.32 16.50 -37.15
C GLY A 643 -3.58 16.63 -38.48
N SER A 644 -3.35 17.88 -38.86
CA SER A 644 -2.83 18.29 -40.16
C SER A 644 -1.39 17.85 -40.44
N HIS A 645 -0.60 17.56 -39.41
CA HIS A 645 0.78 17.07 -39.53
C HIS A 645 0.91 15.56 -39.72
N PHE A 646 -0.19 14.84 -39.58
CA PHE A 646 -0.26 13.39 -39.66
C PHE A 646 -1.30 12.94 -40.69
N MET A 647 -2.41 12.32 -40.27
CA MET A 647 -3.40 11.76 -41.19
C MET A 647 -4.37 12.80 -41.76
N ASN A 648 -4.47 13.99 -41.14
CA ASN A 648 -5.29 15.11 -41.57
C ASN A 648 -6.74 14.70 -41.94
N ILE A 649 -7.37 13.88 -41.09
CA ILE A 649 -8.63 13.20 -41.40
C ILE A 649 -9.82 14.15 -41.57
N TYR A 650 -9.68 15.40 -41.10
CA TYR A 650 -10.67 16.46 -41.24
C TYR A 650 -10.22 17.60 -42.18
N ASN A 651 -9.08 17.45 -42.85
CA ASN A 651 -8.51 18.47 -43.72
C ASN A 651 -8.34 19.85 -43.05
N LYS A 652 -7.98 19.86 -41.76
CA LYS A 652 -7.76 21.05 -40.93
C LYS A 652 -6.78 20.75 -39.79
N GLY A 653 -6.17 21.79 -39.24
CA GLY A 653 -5.47 21.68 -37.96
C GLY A 653 -6.46 21.41 -36.82
N LEU A 654 -6.06 20.59 -35.84
CA LEU A 654 -6.88 20.27 -34.67
C LEU A 654 -6.27 20.88 -33.41
N ASP A 655 -6.94 21.86 -32.82
CA ASP A 655 -6.54 22.43 -31.54
C ASP A 655 -7.10 21.62 -30.35
N ALA A 656 -6.75 22.02 -29.12
CA ALA A 656 -7.15 21.32 -27.90
C ALA A 656 -8.67 21.14 -27.76
N SER A 657 -9.48 22.09 -28.26
CA SER A 657 -10.95 22.06 -28.18
C SER A 657 -11.63 21.37 -29.37
N SER A 658 -10.86 20.97 -30.39
CA SER A 658 -11.40 20.39 -31.63
C SER A 658 -10.73 19.08 -32.02
N VAL A 659 -9.78 18.60 -31.22
CA VAL A 659 -9.12 17.31 -31.41
C VAL A 659 -10.13 16.16 -31.32
N PHE A 660 -11.11 16.29 -30.43
CA PHE A 660 -12.34 15.51 -30.42
C PHE A 660 -13.54 16.44 -30.69
N ASP A 661 -14.51 15.94 -31.45
CA ASP A 661 -15.76 16.65 -31.73
C ASP A 661 -16.83 16.08 -30.80
N ASP A 662 -16.87 16.54 -29.55
CA ASP A 662 -17.74 16.02 -28.48
C ASP A 662 -19.22 16.02 -28.88
N ALA A 663 -19.64 17.00 -29.69
CA ALA A 663 -20.99 17.10 -30.22
C ALA A 663 -21.36 15.98 -31.21
N SER A 664 -20.36 15.29 -31.77
CA SER A 664 -20.57 14.17 -32.71
C SER A 664 -20.76 12.81 -32.03
N ALA A 665 -20.61 12.74 -30.71
CA ALA A 665 -20.74 11.51 -29.94
C ALA A 665 -22.14 10.89 -30.05
N SER A 666 -22.20 9.58 -30.32
CA SER A 666 -23.47 8.85 -30.48
C SER A 666 -23.62 7.64 -29.54
N THR A 667 -22.54 7.25 -28.86
CA THR A 667 -22.50 6.11 -27.93
C THR A 667 -21.54 6.41 -26.78
N VAL A 668 -21.63 5.64 -25.69
CA VAL A 668 -20.73 5.77 -24.54
C VAL A 668 -19.35 5.15 -24.83
N SER A 669 -19.33 4.03 -25.55
CA SER A 669 -18.14 3.36 -26.09
C SER A 669 -18.56 2.51 -27.29
N SER A 670 -17.64 2.32 -28.24
CA SER A 670 -17.86 1.54 -29.45
C SER A 670 -17.56 0.04 -29.29
N GLY A 671 -16.70 -0.32 -28.34
CA GLY A 671 -16.16 -1.69 -28.20
C GLY A 671 -16.00 -2.16 -26.76
N PHE A 672 -16.54 -1.43 -25.78
CA PHE A 672 -16.55 -1.82 -24.37
C PHE A 672 -17.92 -1.63 -23.73
N LYS A 673 -18.22 -2.48 -22.75
CA LYS A 673 -19.31 -2.24 -21.80
C LYS A 673 -18.79 -1.35 -20.69
N VAL A 674 -19.38 -0.18 -20.50
CA VAL A 674 -18.98 0.76 -19.44
C VAL A 674 -19.92 0.62 -18.25
N ILE A 675 -19.37 0.38 -17.06
CA ILE A 675 -20.10 0.41 -15.80
C ILE A 675 -19.42 1.34 -14.82
N TYR A 676 -20.17 1.89 -13.88
CA TYR A 676 -19.67 2.75 -12.81
C TYR A 676 -19.75 1.99 -11.49
N ASP A 677 -18.69 2.06 -10.68
CA ASP A 677 -18.71 1.55 -9.30
C ASP A 677 -19.59 2.42 -8.39
#